data_AF-A0A9X2XT62-F1
#
_entry.id   AF-A0A9X2XT62-F1
#
_cell.length_a   1.000
_cell.length_b   1.000
_cell.length_c   1.000
_cell.angle_alpha   90.00
_cell.angle_beta   90.00
_cell.angle_gamma   90.00
#
_symmetry.space_group_name_H-M   'P 1'
#
loop_
_entity.id
_entity.type
_entity.pdbx_description
1 polymer ?
#
loop_
_entity_poly.entity_id
_entity_poly.type
_entity_poly.pdbx_seq_one_letter_code
_entity_poly.pdbx_strand_id
1 'polypeptide(L)'
;MKTPRLFFSLIFVSLYFFASGQYSATSSLAASYISGTVNSASTWNVLSAMQNNDNQFAYSLISGTNKYTNEIDAVDWGFQTSNTSQAKYIPSNATINGIEVTIRLKKSLSGNIRVSKVTLLKGGREISVNKATTTSLPSSATNFVYGSSVDTWGNSWNPSDFTGQGFGVRFAARQKGKKDVQVEVDYIKITVYFNQTFFYSKSSGNLENLTTWGSSTDGSGTTPVNFTSEGQVFFLRNRSTSSFTGNIKITGNNSKMVIGDGSNATQLTIPSNYSLEASVELMSNSSLTVSNTSVPVITNVADNTTVTYNATGDQTISNIPYYNLIIGGSGIKSLASNSSGLSVVNNVLTIHSGATLHNQGNNVMVLGTSNGIINNGTATGTGKYTYEILDGNTNIQGNGTFSNLEISAITSNNGTSIIALSNPTLVTGTLTLLDGVLSNGSNLTMASGSIIKIVEGSLSNYITQSSIYDVVYVITSLSKTTGTELSGQVRDITVQIPTGAVLSLGANLNVGRDLLISSGTLDVTNNNYTVSVGGNFTNNGSLMVRNSTLTLNGSGAQTINGTSAQNLYNLTVSNATGGSVLLNTPVSVSNALSLANGIVTSSSTNLLSLGSSASVTGGSNNSYISGPLRQTLGATSGTKTFPIGKSGSYKPAILTLNQKTSTLTTYTAEVFNGTPSARTLPSSLTSISDVRYYNISSSDNSNLSSAVVSLTYDLSDQISDYSLLRIAKSQGAEWINIEGSASSMSGAGTITSNSFYSFSDFVFAKAASTTNTVLPLTWVSFDGAKKQNSIELTWKTANEVNTSYFQIERSSNGTNWNIIGRLNTKGMGANSYVITDLTPLSVNYYRIKQVDLDGKYTYSKVIAIQNKVDNKQFAVQPNPVRGSRFNCFIPDEEILAAQAITVRIYDISGKVIFTTKAAPIMYLPIDCSAFKPGMYVIAIEGGSKTQHSKFILQ
;
A
#
# COMPACT_ATOMS: atom_id res chain seq x y z
N MET A 1 27.02 42.67 8.36
CA MET A 1 27.14 43.57 9.52
C MET A 1 25.79 43.73 10.20
N LYS A 2 25.52 42.93 11.23
CA LYS A 2 24.56 43.22 12.31
C LYS A 2 25.13 42.56 13.56
N THR A 3 25.37 43.39 14.57
CA THR A 3 26.08 43.12 15.82
C THR A 3 25.27 42.25 16.79
N PRO A 4 25.87 41.26 17.48
CA PRO A 4 25.23 40.61 18.60
C PRO A 4 25.38 41.47 19.88
N ARG A 5 24.30 41.57 20.64
CA ARG A 5 24.25 42.26 21.94
C ARG A 5 25.03 41.44 22.97
N LEU A 6 26.16 41.96 23.45
CA LEU A 6 26.81 41.50 24.67
C LEU A 6 25.92 41.84 25.87
N PHE A 7 25.50 40.83 26.62
CA PHE A 7 25.09 41.01 28.01
C PHE A 7 26.35 41.08 28.88
N PHE A 8 26.73 42.29 29.31
CA PHE A 8 27.67 42.46 30.41
C PHE A 8 26.91 42.26 31.73
N SER A 9 27.22 41.20 32.45
CA SER A 9 26.90 41.09 33.87
C SER A 9 28.12 41.58 34.66
N LEU A 10 28.01 42.74 35.29
CA LEU A 10 28.99 43.21 36.26
C LEU A 10 28.90 42.30 37.50
N ILE A 11 29.88 41.41 37.67
CA ILE A 11 30.08 40.68 38.93
C ILE A 11 30.96 41.55 39.83
N PHE A 12 30.37 42.13 40.87
CA PHE A 12 31.12 42.67 42.00
C PHE A 12 31.74 41.50 42.77
N VAL A 13 33.05 41.33 42.65
CA VAL A 13 33.83 40.39 43.47
C VAL A 13 34.20 41.09 44.77
N SER A 14 33.49 40.81 45.85
CA SER A 14 33.96 41.09 47.21
C SER A 14 34.55 39.80 47.79
N LEU A 15 35.87 39.64 47.66
CA LEU A 15 36.63 38.64 48.41
C LEU A 15 36.69 39.06 49.88
N TYR A 16 36.13 38.26 50.79
CA TYR A 16 36.54 38.26 52.20
C TYR A 16 37.30 36.97 52.49
N PHE A 17 38.59 37.11 52.79
CA PHE A 17 39.44 36.08 53.35
C PHE A 17 39.21 36.00 54.86
N PHE A 18 38.84 34.82 55.37
CA PHE A 18 39.26 34.37 56.70
C PHE A 18 39.64 32.89 56.61
N ALA A 19 40.86 32.57 57.06
CA ALA A 19 41.21 31.22 57.46
C ALA A 19 40.25 30.80 58.59
N SER A 20 39.62 29.63 58.46
CA SER A 20 38.42 29.16 59.18
C SER A 20 37.14 29.97 58.84
N GLY A 21 36.63 29.80 57.63
CA GLY A 21 35.54 30.63 57.12
C GLY A 21 34.15 30.22 57.62
N GLN A 22 33.52 31.07 58.42
CA GLN A 22 32.07 31.14 58.49
C GLN A 22 31.56 31.79 57.21
N TYR A 23 30.63 31.16 56.51
CA TYR A 23 30.04 31.68 55.29
C TYR A 23 28.58 32.04 55.55
N SER A 24 28.06 32.98 54.79
CA SER A 24 26.66 33.36 54.90
C SER A 24 26.05 33.58 53.52
N ALA A 25 24.83 33.11 53.33
CA ALA A 25 24.02 33.44 52.16
C ALA A 25 23.10 34.61 52.52
N THR A 26 22.91 35.53 51.59
CA THR A 26 22.03 36.69 51.75
C THR A 26 21.04 36.76 50.59
N SER A 27 19.75 36.68 50.90
CA SER A 27 18.72 37.00 49.91
C SER A 27 18.11 38.37 50.18
N SER A 28 18.04 39.18 49.12
CA SER A 28 17.46 40.52 49.13
C SER A 28 16.35 40.71 48.10
N LEU A 29 15.82 39.65 47.47
CA LEU A 29 14.81 39.79 46.41
C LEU A 29 13.76 38.65 46.37
N ALA A 30 12.51 39.13 46.32
CA ALA A 30 11.19 38.55 46.02
C ALA A 30 10.53 37.65 47.08
N ALA A 31 9.42 38.16 47.64
CA ALA A 31 8.35 37.35 48.20
C ALA A 31 7.23 37.16 47.16
N SER A 32 6.84 35.92 46.85
CA SER A 32 5.80 35.63 45.84
C SER A 32 4.38 35.61 46.40
N TYR A 33 4.23 35.38 47.70
CA TYR A 33 2.93 35.23 48.35
C TYR A 33 2.90 36.04 49.65
N ILE A 34 2.02 37.04 49.71
CA ILE A 34 1.81 37.86 50.91
C ILE A 34 0.35 37.72 51.32
N SER A 35 0.07 36.89 52.32
CA SER A 35 -1.27 36.73 52.88
C SER A 35 -1.34 37.33 54.29
N GLY A 36 -2.25 38.26 54.52
CA GLY A 36 -2.55 38.76 55.86
C GLY A 36 -3.72 38.00 56.46
N THR A 37 -3.55 37.40 57.64
CA THR A 37 -4.68 36.91 58.44
C THR A 37 -5.19 38.05 59.31
N VAL A 38 -6.48 38.33 59.23
CA VAL A 38 -7.11 39.53 59.79
C VAL A 38 -7.29 39.38 61.30
N ASN A 39 -6.64 40.25 62.07
CA ASN A 39 -7.13 40.68 63.37
C ASN A 39 -6.83 42.17 63.58
N SER A 40 -7.76 42.98 63.06
CA SER A 40 -7.98 44.42 63.32
C SER A 40 -7.02 45.45 62.70
N ALA A 41 -7.53 46.05 61.61
CA ALA A 41 -7.68 47.49 61.36
C ALA A 41 -6.83 48.17 60.27
N SER A 42 -5.72 47.60 59.77
CA SER A 42 -4.93 48.30 58.72
C SER A 42 -4.28 47.38 57.68
N THR A 43 -4.57 47.66 56.40
CA THR A 43 -4.00 46.96 55.24
C THR A 43 -2.64 47.55 54.87
N TRP A 44 -1.79 46.71 54.29
CA TRP A 44 -0.50 47.14 53.73
C TRP A 44 -0.66 47.51 52.27
N ASN A 45 -0.06 48.63 51.89
CA ASN A 45 -0.05 49.14 50.52
C ASN A 45 1.36 49.06 49.94
N VAL A 46 1.45 48.90 48.62
CA VAL A 46 2.71 48.90 47.86
C VAL A 46 3.71 47.86 48.38
N LEU A 47 3.24 46.64 48.65
CA LEU A 47 4.06 45.56 49.23
C LEU A 47 5.35 45.26 48.43
N SER A 48 5.33 45.49 47.11
CA SER A 48 6.49 45.36 46.22
C SER A 48 7.63 46.30 46.59
N ALA A 49 7.36 47.41 47.28
CA ALA A 49 8.40 48.34 47.72
C ALA A 49 9.36 47.70 48.74
N MET A 50 8.91 46.71 49.53
CA MET A 50 9.78 45.98 50.50
C MET A 50 10.87 45.10 49.86
N GLN A 51 10.95 45.06 48.53
CA GLN A 51 11.85 44.18 47.80
C GLN A 51 13.25 44.76 47.62
N ASN A 52 13.42 46.09 47.67
CA ASN A 52 14.69 46.73 47.38
C ASN A 52 14.98 47.84 48.39
N ASN A 53 16.25 48.03 48.72
CA ASN A 53 16.68 49.19 49.50
C ASN A 53 16.77 50.42 48.56
N ASP A 54 15.62 50.91 48.11
CA ASP A 54 15.51 51.97 47.10
C ASP A 54 14.81 53.25 47.64
N ASN A 55 14.49 53.26 48.94
CA ASN A 55 13.70 54.30 49.61
C ASN A 55 12.27 54.45 49.06
N GLN A 56 11.73 53.43 48.38
CA GLN A 56 10.29 53.27 48.23
C GLN A 56 9.80 52.42 49.39
N PHE A 57 8.69 52.82 50.01
CA PHE A 57 8.22 52.17 51.24
C PHE A 57 6.87 51.50 51.02
N ALA A 58 6.75 50.24 51.44
CA ALA A 58 5.44 49.69 51.72
C ALA A 58 4.95 50.29 53.03
N TYR A 59 3.66 50.59 53.11
CA TYR A 59 3.14 51.30 54.26
C TYR A 59 1.77 50.80 54.71
N SER A 60 1.51 50.98 55.99
CA SER A 60 0.20 50.72 56.59
C SER A 60 -0.15 51.83 57.57
N LEU A 61 -1.34 52.42 57.40
CA LEU A 61 -1.88 53.43 58.29
C LEU A 61 -2.67 52.75 59.41
N ILE A 62 -2.21 52.89 60.65
CA ILE A 62 -2.89 52.35 61.83
C ILE A 62 -3.76 53.46 62.43
N SER A 63 -5.08 53.29 62.38
CA SER A 63 -6.04 54.23 62.98
C SER A 63 -6.62 53.70 64.29
N GLY A 64 -6.70 54.57 65.31
CA GLY A 64 -7.23 54.23 66.64
C GLY A 64 -6.18 53.82 67.68
N THR A 65 -6.60 53.44 68.89
CA THR A 65 -5.66 53.17 70.02
C THR A 65 -5.36 51.68 70.18
N ASN A 66 -4.08 51.33 70.36
CA ASN A 66 -3.61 49.96 70.62
C ASN A 66 -3.90 48.94 69.49
N LYS A 67 -4.00 49.40 68.24
CA LYS A 67 -4.24 48.56 67.07
C LYS A 67 -2.94 48.02 66.46
N TYR A 68 -3.09 46.96 65.68
CA TYR A 68 -2.01 46.26 64.98
C TYR A 68 -2.14 46.47 63.47
N THR A 69 -1.05 46.29 62.75
CA THR A 69 -1.13 46.01 61.32
C THR A 69 -1.60 44.58 61.11
N ASN A 70 -2.12 44.28 59.91
CA ASN A 70 -2.14 42.90 59.46
C ASN A 70 -0.70 42.33 59.44
N GLU A 71 -0.57 41.03 59.70
CA GLU A 71 0.70 40.32 59.55
C GLU A 71 1.08 40.24 58.07
N ILE A 72 2.34 40.48 57.75
CA ILE A 72 2.93 40.28 56.43
C ILE A 72 3.75 39.00 56.48
N ASP A 73 3.43 38.05 55.62
CA ASP A 73 4.33 36.94 55.31
C ASP A 73 5.15 37.30 54.09
N ALA A 74 6.43 37.57 54.28
CA ALA A 74 7.40 37.67 53.20
C ALA A 74 8.06 36.30 53.05
N VAL A 75 7.61 35.49 52.09
CA VAL A 75 8.07 34.09 51.87
C VAL A 75 8.61 33.86 50.46
N ASP A 76 9.29 32.73 50.24
CA ASP A 76 9.90 32.31 48.96
C ASP A 76 11.19 33.08 48.60
N TRP A 77 12.06 33.27 49.59
CA TRP A 77 13.31 34.04 49.47
C TRP A 77 14.35 33.49 48.48
N GLY A 78 14.08 32.38 47.80
CA GLY A 78 14.85 31.91 46.66
C GLY A 78 16.30 31.50 46.96
N PHE A 79 16.59 31.02 48.18
CA PHE A 79 17.86 30.34 48.44
C PHE A 79 17.96 29.07 47.59
N GLN A 80 19.19 28.69 47.23
CA GLN A 80 19.47 27.58 46.35
C GLN A 80 20.58 26.72 46.94
N THR A 81 20.51 25.41 46.71
CA THR A 81 21.59 24.46 46.98
C THR A 81 22.49 24.22 45.77
N SER A 82 22.29 24.98 44.69
CA SER A 82 23.14 25.03 43.50
C SER A 82 23.91 26.36 43.44
N ASN A 83 25.18 26.31 43.01
CA ASN A 83 26.06 27.48 42.94
C ASN A 83 25.81 28.37 41.70
N THR A 84 24.54 28.53 41.31
CA THR A 84 24.11 29.38 40.19
C THR A 84 24.18 30.87 40.54
N SER A 85 24.17 31.20 41.83
CA SER A 85 24.39 32.56 42.36
C SER A 85 24.99 32.50 43.77
N GLN A 86 26.23 32.98 43.95
CA GLN A 86 26.91 32.95 45.25
C GLN A 86 26.13 33.65 46.37
N ALA A 87 25.37 34.71 46.07
CA ALA A 87 24.63 35.45 47.09
C ALA A 87 23.48 34.63 47.71
N LYS A 88 22.90 33.68 46.96
CA LYS A 88 21.74 32.88 47.38
C LYS A 88 22.08 31.41 47.64
N TYR A 89 23.35 31.05 47.56
CA TYR A 89 23.81 29.68 47.72
C TYR A 89 23.97 29.31 49.19
N ILE A 90 23.11 28.42 49.69
CA ILE A 90 23.36 27.67 50.92
C ILE A 90 23.73 26.27 50.47
N PRO A 91 24.98 25.84 50.69
CA PRO A 91 25.37 24.49 50.35
C PRO A 91 24.38 23.51 50.99
N SER A 92 23.91 22.50 50.23
CA SER A 92 23.01 21.44 50.75
C SER A 92 23.55 20.78 52.03
N ASN A 93 24.84 21.00 52.23
CA ASN A 93 25.72 20.38 53.16
C ASN A 93 26.22 21.31 54.28
N ALA A 94 25.61 22.47 54.42
CA ALA A 94 26.00 23.47 55.39
C ALA A 94 25.35 23.20 56.76
N THR A 95 26.13 23.26 57.84
CA THR A 95 25.58 23.34 59.19
C THR A 95 25.12 24.78 59.43
N ILE A 96 23.83 24.97 59.65
CA ILE A 96 23.25 26.30 59.89
C ILE A 96 23.58 26.74 61.32
N ASN A 97 24.34 27.83 61.44
CA ASN A 97 24.76 28.37 62.73
C ASN A 97 23.76 29.40 63.27
N GLY A 98 23.16 30.20 62.39
CA GLY A 98 22.28 31.29 62.79
C GLY A 98 21.60 31.96 61.61
N ILE A 99 20.53 32.67 61.91
CA ILE A 99 19.72 33.41 60.93
C ILE A 99 19.52 34.82 61.46
N GLU A 100 19.74 35.80 60.59
CA GLU A 100 19.54 37.21 60.88
C GLU A 100 18.55 37.81 59.88
N VAL A 101 17.61 38.59 60.40
CA VAL A 101 16.60 39.30 59.63
C VAL A 101 16.82 40.78 59.86
N THR A 102 17.15 41.51 58.80
CA THR A 102 17.21 42.96 58.81
C THR A 102 15.95 43.53 58.17
N ILE A 103 15.27 44.43 58.84
CA ILE A 103 14.11 45.17 58.31
C ILE A 103 14.40 46.66 58.43
N ARG A 104 14.40 47.38 57.30
CA ARG A 104 14.55 48.84 57.30
C ARG A 104 13.20 49.52 57.44
N LEU A 105 12.99 50.19 58.57
CA LEU A 105 11.70 50.70 59.01
C LEU A 105 11.77 52.18 59.40
N LYS A 106 10.66 52.89 59.22
CA LYS A 106 10.38 54.18 59.88
C LYS A 106 8.88 54.36 60.15
N LYS A 107 8.54 55.45 60.81
CA LYS A 107 7.19 56.00 60.83
C LYS A 107 7.15 57.32 60.06
N SER A 108 6.08 57.57 59.31
CA SER A 108 5.89 58.86 58.60
C SER A 108 5.02 59.87 59.34
N LEU A 109 4.30 59.45 60.38
CA LEU A 109 3.41 60.32 61.18
C LEU A 109 3.83 60.36 62.66
N SER A 110 3.37 61.40 63.38
CA SER A 110 3.65 61.62 64.79
C SER A 110 2.94 60.58 65.68
N GLY A 111 3.70 59.67 66.29
CA GLY A 111 3.20 58.76 67.31
C GLY A 111 4.18 57.66 67.69
N ASN A 112 3.71 56.70 68.50
CA ASN A 112 4.51 55.59 68.99
C ASN A 112 4.03 54.30 68.31
N ILE A 113 4.76 53.89 67.27
CA ILE A 113 4.65 52.56 66.65
C ILE A 113 5.85 51.76 67.08
N ARG A 114 5.67 50.47 67.34
CA ARG A 114 6.74 49.50 67.51
C ARG A 114 6.47 48.27 66.68
N VAL A 115 7.50 47.51 66.35
CA VAL A 115 7.34 46.17 65.79
C VAL A 115 6.72 45.28 66.87
N SER A 116 5.68 44.52 66.52
CA SER A 116 4.94 43.65 67.44
C SER A 116 5.17 42.17 67.17
N LYS A 117 5.52 41.82 65.93
CA LYS A 117 5.91 40.48 65.55
C LYS A 117 7.04 40.49 64.52
N VAL A 118 8.05 39.67 64.78
CA VAL A 118 9.02 39.17 63.79
C VAL A 118 9.23 37.69 64.10
N THR A 119 8.84 36.79 63.21
CA THR A 119 9.06 35.34 63.30
C THR A 119 9.50 34.76 61.96
N LEU A 120 10.21 33.64 61.98
CA LEU A 120 10.58 32.86 60.79
C LEU A 120 9.50 31.81 60.47
N LEU A 121 9.30 31.60 59.18
CA LEU A 121 8.36 30.66 58.59
C LEU A 121 9.12 29.49 57.97
N LYS A 122 8.64 28.26 58.17
CA LYS A 122 9.14 27.03 57.52
C LYS A 122 7.97 26.34 56.82
N GLY A 123 8.05 26.23 55.49
CA GLY A 123 6.94 25.71 54.67
C GLY A 123 5.62 26.47 54.85
N GLY A 124 5.68 27.78 55.07
CA GLY A 124 4.53 28.66 55.32
C GLY A 124 3.99 28.63 56.76
N ARG A 125 4.58 27.82 57.67
CA ARG A 125 4.15 27.74 59.08
C ARG A 125 5.08 28.53 59.99
N GLU A 126 4.50 29.27 60.93
CA GLU A 126 5.23 29.97 61.99
C GLU A 126 5.79 28.96 62.99
N ILE A 127 7.12 28.85 63.05
CA ILE A 127 7.82 27.85 63.89
C ILE A 127 8.79 28.48 64.90
N SER A 128 9.12 29.76 64.76
CA SER A 128 10.20 30.39 65.52
C SER A 128 9.71 31.24 66.69
N VAL A 129 10.64 31.55 67.60
CA VAL A 129 10.42 32.54 68.67
C VAL A 129 10.20 33.94 68.07
N ASN A 130 9.24 34.70 68.59
CA ASN A 130 9.03 36.11 68.21
C ASN A 130 10.16 36.99 68.76
N LYS A 131 10.86 37.71 67.88
CA LYS A 131 12.00 38.57 68.22
C LYS A 131 11.67 40.07 68.23
N ALA A 132 10.41 40.46 68.05
CA ALA A 132 10.01 41.87 68.07
C ALA A 132 10.44 42.58 69.37
N THR A 133 10.91 43.82 69.26
CA THR A 133 11.37 44.63 70.39
C THR A 133 10.33 45.66 70.82
N THR A 134 10.45 46.19 72.04
CA THR A 134 9.54 47.25 72.53
C THR A 134 9.88 48.65 72.01
N THR A 135 10.92 48.77 71.19
CA THR A 135 11.48 50.03 70.68
C THR A 135 10.50 50.72 69.74
N SER A 136 10.29 52.02 69.96
CA SER A 136 9.48 52.84 69.07
C SER A 136 10.23 53.09 67.77
N LEU A 137 9.54 53.03 66.63
CA LEU A 137 10.11 53.29 65.32
C LEU A 137 10.56 54.76 65.22
N PRO A 138 11.75 55.01 64.65
CA PRO A 138 12.24 56.35 64.35
C PRO A 138 11.48 56.98 63.18
N SER A 139 11.57 58.31 63.08
CA SER A 139 11.02 59.05 61.93
C SER A 139 11.92 58.97 60.69
N SER A 140 13.19 58.57 60.85
CA SER A 140 14.14 58.30 59.76
C SER A 140 14.26 56.79 59.49
N ALA A 141 14.36 56.40 58.22
CA ALA A 141 14.55 54.99 57.82
C ALA A 141 15.78 54.39 58.50
N THR A 142 15.59 53.35 59.31
CA THR A 142 16.65 52.73 60.11
C THR A 142 16.55 51.21 60.03
N ASN A 143 17.69 50.53 59.99
CA ASN A 143 17.75 49.06 59.99
C ASN A 143 17.49 48.52 61.41
N PHE A 144 16.51 47.65 61.54
CA PHE A 144 16.28 46.83 62.73
C PHE A 144 16.75 45.40 62.44
N VAL A 145 17.65 44.90 63.27
CA VAL A 145 18.25 43.58 63.12
C VAL A 145 17.66 42.64 64.18
N TYR A 146 17.21 41.47 63.73
CA TYR A 146 16.64 40.42 64.56
C TYR A 146 17.40 39.11 64.33
N GLY A 147 17.76 38.41 65.39
CA GLY A 147 18.66 37.25 65.30
C GLY A 147 20.13 37.65 65.25
N SER A 148 21.00 36.71 64.87
CA SER A 148 22.45 36.92 64.75
C SER A 148 23.10 35.76 63.99
N SER A 149 24.43 35.82 63.80
CA SER A 149 25.22 34.74 63.19
C SER A 149 25.24 33.41 63.92
N VAL A 150 24.75 33.37 65.16
CA VAL A 150 24.68 32.17 66.01
C VAL A 150 23.27 31.90 66.57
N ASP A 151 22.27 32.69 66.17
CA ASP A 151 20.90 32.56 66.65
C ASP A 151 20.05 31.76 65.66
N THR A 152 19.69 30.54 66.01
CA THR A 152 18.85 29.66 65.18
C THR A 152 17.35 29.91 65.36
N TRP A 153 16.98 30.98 66.09
CA TRP A 153 15.59 31.32 66.44
C TRP A 153 14.85 30.19 67.17
N GLY A 154 15.59 29.39 67.95
CA GLY A 154 15.07 28.32 68.80
C GLY A 154 14.72 27.02 68.05
N ASN A 155 15.14 26.87 66.80
CA ASN A 155 14.85 25.69 65.97
C ASN A 155 16.12 25.10 65.33
N SER A 156 16.03 23.85 64.87
CA SER A 156 17.03 23.24 63.99
C SER A 156 16.67 23.49 62.53
N TRP A 157 17.67 23.82 61.71
CA TRP A 157 17.50 24.19 60.30
C TRP A 157 18.39 23.34 59.41
N ASN A 158 17.80 22.79 58.35
CA ASN A 158 18.51 22.13 57.27
C ASN A 158 18.58 23.07 56.05
N PRO A 159 19.64 23.01 55.22
CA PRO A 159 19.72 23.81 53.99
C PRO A 159 18.50 23.71 53.06
N SER A 160 17.83 22.55 53.00
CA SER A 160 16.60 22.35 52.22
C SER A 160 15.39 23.14 52.75
N ASP A 161 15.40 23.54 54.02
CA ASP A 161 14.32 24.32 54.62
C ASP A 161 14.24 25.74 54.03
N PHE A 162 15.35 26.24 53.46
CA PHE A 162 15.45 27.57 52.85
C PHE A 162 15.09 27.58 51.37
N THR A 163 15.09 26.41 50.73
CA THR A 163 14.82 26.25 49.29
C THR A 163 13.36 25.89 48.98
N GLY A 164 12.56 25.55 50.00
CA GLY A 164 11.15 25.18 49.85
C GLY A 164 10.20 26.38 49.76
N GLN A 165 9.07 26.20 49.08
CA GLN A 165 7.99 27.20 49.06
C GLN A 165 7.51 27.50 50.49
N GLY A 166 7.35 28.78 50.82
CA GLY A 166 6.84 29.24 52.12
C GLY A 166 7.91 29.51 53.19
N PHE A 167 9.21 29.35 52.92
CA PHE A 167 10.24 29.83 53.85
C PHE A 167 10.29 31.37 53.85
N GLY A 168 10.38 32.00 55.02
CA GLY A 168 10.48 33.46 55.09
C GLY A 168 10.30 34.09 56.47
N VAL A 169 9.85 35.34 56.50
CA VAL A 169 9.66 36.15 57.71
C VAL A 169 8.21 36.63 57.78
N ARG A 170 7.62 36.50 58.97
CA ARG A 170 6.36 37.11 59.34
C ARG A 170 6.60 38.39 60.14
N PHE A 171 5.95 39.48 59.74
CA PHE A 171 6.14 40.81 60.32
C PHE A 171 4.82 41.48 60.67
N ALA A 172 4.75 42.15 61.82
CA ALA A 172 3.65 43.05 62.17
C ALA A 172 4.13 44.21 63.04
N ALA A 173 3.41 45.33 62.98
CA ALA A 173 3.61 46.49 63.85
C ALA A 173 2.39 46.74 64.73
N ARG A 174 2.59 47.46 65.84
CA ARG A 174 1.53 47.89 66.76
C ARG A 174 1.73 49.34 67.14
N GLN A 175 0.64 50.09 67.10
CA GLN A 175 0.58 51.45 67.62
C GLN A 175 0.27 51.45 69.13
N LYS A 176 0.94 52.32 69.89
CA LYS A 176 0.74 52.53 71.33
C LYS A 176 0.45 54.02 71.60
N GLY A 177 -0.78 54.47 71.40
CA GLY A 177 -1.19 55.87 71.60
C GLY A 177 -2.56 56.20 71.00
N LYS A 178 -2.97 57.49 71.02
CA LYS A 178 -4.28 57.98 70.55
C LYS A 178 -4.27 58.66 69.16
N LYS A 179 -3.11 58.75 68.49
CA LYS A 179 -2.96 59.41 67.18
C LYS A 179 -2.80 58.39 66.07
N ASP A 180 -3.41 58.58 64.92
CA ASP A 180 -3.18 57.75 63.73
C ASP A 180 -1.70 57.83 63.32
N VAL A 181 -1.10 56.69 63.03
CA VAL A 181 0.33 56.61 62.68
C VAL A 181 0.54 55.63 61.53
N GLN A 182 1.45 55.96 60.64
CA GLN A 182 1.83 55.11 59.51
C GLN A 182 3.20 54.47 59.75
N VAL A 183 3.27 53.15 59.59
CA VAL A 183 4.52 52.39 59.53
C VAL A 183 4.94 52.22 58.09
N GLU A 184 6.23 52.36 57.83
CA GLU A 184 6.82 52.29 56.50
C GLU A 184 8.01 51.33 56.50
N VAL A 185 8.04 50.42 55.54
CA VAL A 185 9.07 49.39 55.35
C VAL A 185 9.72 49.57 53.98
N ASP A 186 11.03 49.80 53.98
CA ASP A 186 11.85 50.00 52.78
C ASP A 186 12.27 48.65 52.20
N TYR A 187 12.91 47.79 53.00
CA TYR A 187 13.24 46.43 52.59
C TYR A 187 13.34 45.47 53.76
N ILE A 188 13.24 44.17 53.44
CA ILE A 188 13.59 43.07 54.33
C ILE A 188 14.79 42.33 53.72
N LYS A 189 15.72 41.87 54.54
CA LYS A 189 16.87 41.03 54.16
C LYS A 189 16.99 39.87 55.14
N ILE A 190 17.19 38.67 54.62
CA ILE A 190 17.52 37.49 55.41
C ILE A 190 18.97 37.08 55.11
N THR A 191 19.77 36.95 56.17
CA THR A 191 21.13 36.41 56.15
C THR A 191 21.14 35.07 56.89
N VAL A 192 21.61 34.02 56.25
CA VAL A 192 21.75 32.68 56.84
C VAL A 192 23.23 32.38 56.99
N TYR A 193 23.69 32.15 58.22
CA TYR A 193 25.09 31.88 58.56
C TYR A 193 25.31 30.37 58.73
N PHE A 194 26.41 29.87 58.18
CA PHE A 194 26.75 28.45 58.18
C PHE A 194 28.26 28.18 58.18
N ASN A 195 28.66 26.97 58.56
CA ASN A 195 30.05 26.53 58.53
C ASN A 195 30.32 25.57 57.36
N GLN A 196 31.46 25.77 56.70
CA GLN A 196 32.10 24.80 55.81
C GLN A 196 33.61 24.81 56.02
N THR A 197 34.23 23.64 55.87
CA THR A 197 35.69 23.56 55.92
C THR A 197 36.26 23.22 54.56
N PHE A 198 37.13 24.09 54.05
CA PHE A 198 37.74 23.94 52.75
C PHE A 198 39.16 23.43 52.85
N PHE A 199 39.46 22.42 52.04
CA PHE A 199 40.81 21.91 51.86
C PHE A 199 41.14 21.90 50.39
N TYR A 200 42.35 22.34 50.06
CA TYR A 200 42.84 22.42 48.70
C TYR A 200 44.06 21.52 48.54
N SER A 201 44.17 20.86 47.40
CA SER A 201 45.33 20.00 47.15
C SER A 201 46.60 20.80 46.89
N LYS A 202 47.73 20.30 47.39
CA LYS A 202 49.07 20.76 46.99
C LYS A 202 49.34 20.49 45.51
N SER A 203 50.44 21.00 44.97
CA SER A 203 50.83 20.75 43.57
C SER A 203 51.33 19.34 43.28
N SER A 204 51.67 18.55 44.32
CA SER A 204 52.17 17.18 44.20
C SER A 204 51.76 16.31 45.39
N GLY A 205 52.01 15.00 45.29
CA GLY A 205 51.68 14.00 46.31
C GLY A 205 50.33 13.29 46.08
N ASN A 206 50.19 12.10 46.67
CA ASN A 206 49.04 11.23 46.48
C ASN A 206 47.81 11.71 47.28
N LEU A 207 46.64 11.75 46.63
CA LEU A 207 45.44 12.40 47.17
C LEU A 207 44.84 11.70 48.41
N GLU A 208 45.09 10.41 48.61
CA GLU A 208 44.66 9.67 49.81
C GLU A 208 45.42 10.09 51.08
N ASN A 209 46.56 10.76 50.93
CA ASN A 209 47.33 11.26 52.06
C ASN A 209 46.86 12.66 52.45
N LEU A 210 46.26 12.79 53.64
CA LEU A 210 45.76 14.04 54.20
C LEU A 210 46.80 15.17 54.18
N THR A 211 48.09 14.86 54.36
CA THR A 211 49.18 15.87 54.36
C THR A 211 49.40 16.53 52.99
N THR A 212 48.79 16.01 51.92
CA THR A 212 48.78 16.62 50.58
C THR A 212 47.68 17.66 50.40
N TRP A 213 46.92 17.94 51.46
CA TRP A 213 45.85 18.92 51.52
C TRP A 213 46.14 19.99 52.58
N GLY A 214 45.65 21.20 52.34
CA GLY A 214 45.76 22.32 53.27
C GLY A 214 44.61 23.31 53.15
N SER A 215 44.38 24.11 54.19
CA SER A 215 43.28 25.08 54.26
C SER A 215 43.42 26.29 53.32
N SER A 216 44.62 26.57 52.82
CA SER A 216 44.91 27.67 51.90
C SER A 216 44.73 27.24 50.46
N THR A 217 44.39 28.17 49.56
CA THR A 217 44.07 27.89 48.15
C THR A 217 45.22 27.27 47.35
N ASP A 218 46.47 27.40 47.80
CA ASP A 218 47.67 26.77 47.22
C ASP A 218 47.96 25.36 47.79
N GLY A 219 47.12 24.87 48.71
CA GLY A 219 47.27 23.60 49.41
C GLY A 219 48.20 23.66 50.63
N SER A 220 48.69 24.84 51.00
CA SER A 220 49.37 25.08 52.27
C SER A 220 48.37 25.30 53.42
N GLY A 221 48.86 25.57 54.63
CA GLY A 221 48.03 25.79 55.81
C GLY A 221 47.75 24.51 56.60
N THR A 222 46.63 24.47 57.31
CA THR A 222 46.30 23.34 58.20
C THR A 222 45.82 22.14 57.40
N THR A 223 46.43 20.98 57.66
CA THR A 223 46.06 19.71 57.05
C THR A 223 44.74 19.19 57.65
N PRO A 224 43.84 18.62 56.82
CA PRO A 224 42.63 17.97 57.30
C PRO A 224 42.96 16.80 58.23
N VAL A 225 42.17 16.64 59.30
CA VAL A 225 42.34 15.53 60.26
C VAL A 225 41.82 14.19 59.73
N ASN A 226 40.86 14.22 58.81
CA ASN A 226 40.23 13.04 58.18
C ASN A 226 39.44 13.49 56.93
N PHE A 227 38.87 12.51 56.22
CA PHE A 227 37.90 12.71 55.10
C PHE A 227 36.44 12.47 55.52
N THR A 228 36.18 12.24 56.81
CA THR A 228 34.90 11.73 57.34
C THR A 228 34.16 12.73 58.21
N SER A 229 34.74 13.88 58.53
CA SER A 229 34.09 14.94 59.28
C SER A 229 33.06 15.64 58.41
N GLU A 230 31.97 16.09 59.02
CA GLU A 230 30.88 16.77 58.32
C GLU A 230 31.32 18.12 57.70
N GLY A 231 30.73 18.48 56.56
CA GLY A 231 30.88 19.80 55.95
C GLY A 231 32.25 20.06 55.32
N GLN A 232 33.05 19.01 55.06
CA GLN A 232 34.36 19.14 54.43
C GLN A 232 34.25 19.16 52.90
N VAL A 233 34.91 20.12 52.27
CA VAL A 233 34.96 20.26 50.81
C VAL A 233 36.42 20.24 50.36
N PHE A 234 36.75 19.24 49.54
CA PHE A 234 38.11 19.00 49.05
C PHE A 234 38.25 19.45 47.60
N PHE A 235 38.90 20.59 47.39
CA PHE A 235 39.17 21.15 46.07
C PHE A 235 40.47 20.59 45.49
N LEU A 236 40.34 19.78 44.45
CA LEU A 236 41.44 19.37 43.61
C LEU A 236 41.83 20.53 42.70
N ARG A 237 42.90 21.23 43.05
CA ARG A 237 43.44 22.39 42.31
C ARG A 237 44.96 22.44 42.43
N ASN A 238 45.60 23.37 41.72
CA ASN A 238 47.06 23.57 41.70
C ASN A 238 47.87 22.41 41.09
N ARG A 239 47.20 21.47 40.41
CA ARG A 239 47.84 20.37 39.69
C ARG A 239 47.11 20.13 38.38
N SER A 240 47.87 19.87 37.32
CA SER A 240 47.32 19.57 35.99
C SER A 240 46.82 18.13 35.90
N THR A 241 47.50 17.20 36.57
CA THR A 241 47.14 15.78 36.64
C THR A 241 47.20 15.29 38.09
N SER A 242 46.36 14.30 38.40
CA SER A 242 46.20 13.80 39.76
C SER A 242 46.10 12.28 39.76
N SER A 243 46.93 11.63 40.59
CA SER A 243 46.88 10.20 40.85
C SER A 243 46.78 9.95 42.36
N PHE A 244 46.22 8.80 42.70
CA PHE A 244 46.18 8.28 44.06
C PHE A 244 46.54 6.80 44.05
N THR A 245 47.15 6.33 45.13
CA THR A 245 47.64 4.95 45.28
C THR A 245 46.87 4.15 46.31
N GLY A 246 45.72 4.65 46.76
CA GLY A 246 44.82 4.00 47.69
C GLY A 246 43.40 4.51 47.56
N ASN A 247 42.44 3.81 48.14
CA ASN A 247 41.04 4.23 48.12
C ASN A 247 40.85 5.56 48.88
N ILE A 248 40.04 6.46 48.32
CA ILE A 248 39.64 7.70 48.98
C ILE A 248 38.17 7.58 49.34
N LYS A 249 37.83 7.86 50.60
CA LYS A 249 36.47 7.76 51.13
C LYS A 249 36.09 9.06 51.84
N ILE A 250 35.41 9.95 51.11
CA ILE A 250 34.88 11.22 51.63
C ILE A 250 33.42 10.98 51.99
N THR A 251 33.18 10.55 53.23
CA THR A 251 31.86 10.11 53.70
C THR A 251 31.33 10.88 54.89
N GLY A 252 32.00 11.98 55.27
CA GLY A 252 31.37 12.92 56.18
C GLY A 252 30.03 13.30 55.60
N ASN A 253 28.99 13.35 56.45
CA ASN A 253 27.72 13.91 56.02
C ASN A 253 28.06 15.22 55.35
N ASN A 254 27.38 15.51 54.26
CA ASN A 254 27.54 16.81 53.70
C ASN A 254 29.01 17.12 53.27
N SER A 255 29.76 16.14 52.77
CA SER A 255 31.15 16.35 52.31
C SER A 255 31.30 15.97 50.84
N LYS A 256 32.24 16.59 50.13
CA LYS A 256 32.42 16.38 48.68
C LYS A 256 33.84 16.67 48.20
N MET A 257 34.15 16.17 47.00
CA MET A 257 35.32 16.57 46.22
C MET A 257 34.87 17.49 45.07
N VAL A 258 35.62 18.57 44.85
CA VAL A 258 35.42 19.49 43.72
C VAL A 258 36.67 19.45 42.84
N ILE A 259 36.49 19.21 41.55
CA ILE A 259 37.59 19.09 40.57
C ILE A 259 37.72 20.41 39.82
N GLY A 260 38.88 21.05 39.99
CA GLY A 260 39.23 22.33 39.35
C GLY A 260 38.73 23.56 40.11
N ASP A 261 39.11 24.73 39.59
CA ASP A 261 38.78 26.05 40.12
C ASP A 261 37.94 26.90 39.14
N GLY A 262 37.53 26.31 38.00
CA GLY A 262 36.78 26.98 36.94
C GLY A 262 37.62 27.81 35.98
N SER A 263 38.94 27.94 36.23
CA SER A 263 39.87 28.72 35.40
C SER A 263 40.92 27.83 34.76
N ASN A 264 41.61 27.02 35.56
CA ASN A 264 42.75 26.22 35.13
C ASN A 264 42.36 24.78 34.79
N ALA A 265 42.99 24.24 33.74
CA ALA A 265 42.80 22.85 33.36
C ALA A 265 43.24 21.91 34.50
N THR A 266 42.32 21.04 34.93
CA THR A 266 42.56 20.10 36.03
C THR A 266 42.04 18.72 35.67
N GLN A 267 42.87 17.69 35.77
CA GLN A 267 42.51 16.30 35.48
C GLN A 267 42.58 15.43 36.73
N LEU A 268 41.55 14.61 36.92
CA LEU A 268 41.53 13.49 37.85
C LEU A 268 41.29 12.18 37.11
N THR A 269 42.17 11.19 37.33
CA THR A 269 41.96 9.82 36.88
C THR A 269 41.83 8.90 38.08
N ILE A 270 40.66 8.27 38.22
CA ILE A 270 40.43 7.16 39.13
C ILE A 270 40.95 5.89 38.45
N PRO A 271 42.06 5.30 38.93
CA PRO A 271 42.65 4.11 38.31
C PRO A 271 41.80 2.87 38.55
N SER A 272 42.04 1.81 37.78
CA SER A 272 41.26 0.55 37.86
C SER A 272 41.28 -0.11 39.24
N ASN A 273 42.36 0.08 39.99
CA ASN A 273 42.63 -0.65 41.24
C ASN A 273 42.14 0.07 42.50
N TYR A 274 41.74 1.33 42.41
CA TYR A 274 41.37 2.15 43.58
C TYR A 274 40.06 2.89 43.34
N SER A 275 39.26 3.06 44.39
CA SER A 275 37.96 3.75 44.33
C SER A 275 38.00 5.14 44.95
N LEU A 276 37.13 6.02 44.42
CA LEU A 276 36.75 7.28 45.06
C LEU A 276 35.29 7.16 45.51
N GLU A 277 35.07 6.96 46.81
CA GLU A 277 33.74 6.99 47.42
C GLU A 277 33.49 8.41 47.93
N ALA A 278 32.92 9.25 47.08
CA ALA A 278 32.63 10.65 47.38
C ALA A 278 31.50 11.19 46.49
N SER A 279 30.82 12.25 46.95
CA SER A 279 30.11 13.18 46.07
C SER A 279 31.11 14.03 45.30
N VAL A 280 30.96 14.17 43.99
CA VAL A 280 31.92 14.82 43.09
C VAL A 280 31.26 15.92 42.24
N GLU A 281 31.89 17.09 42.21
CA GLU A 281 31.52 18.20 41.32
C GLU A 281 32.68 18.59 40.40
N LEU A 282 32.38 18.88 39.13
CA LEU A 282 33.36 19.32 38.15
C LEU A 282 33.14 20.79 37.81
N MET A 283 34.18 21.61 38.00
CA MET A 283 34.22 23.01 37.58
C MET A 283 34.67 23.13 36.12
N SER A 284 34.40 24.26 35.45
CA SER A 284 34.82 24.45 34.05
C SER A 284 36.32 24.20 33.84
N ASN A 285 36.66 23.69 32.64
CA ASN A 285 38.01 23.27 32.24
C ASN A 285 38.54 22.02 32.98
N SER A 286 37.73 21.33 33.77
CA SER A 286 38.13 20.09 34.46
C SER A 286 37.79 18.81 33.69
N SER A 287 38.50 17.73 34.00
CA SER A 287 38.20 16.40 33.47
C SER A 287 38.28 15.31 34.54
N LEU A 288 37.37 14.34 34.44
CA LEU A 288 37.31 13.15 35.30
C LEU A 288 37.33 11.90 34.43
N THR A 289 38.29 10.99 34.69
CA THR A 289 38.31 9.65 34.09
C THR A 289 38.09 8.59 35.15
N VAL A 290 37.08 7.73 34.98
CA VAL A 290 36.73 6.63 35.90
C VAL A 290 37.08 5.30 35.25
N SER A 291 38.18 4.66 35.69
CA SER A 291 38.71 3.44 35.08
C SER A 291 38.37 2.15 35.85
N ASN A 292 37.54 2.23 36.89
CA ASN A 292 37.09 1.11 37.72
C ASN A 292 35.55 0.96 37.67
N THR A 293 34.99 -0.08 38.28
CA THR A 293 33.53 -0.28 38.33
C THR A 293 32.83 0.57 39.39
N SER A 294 33.57 1.15 40.35
CA SER A 294 33.04 1.95 41.45
C SER A 294 32.95 3.43 41.05
N VAL A 295 31.85 3.78 40.38
CA VAL A 295 31.57 5.15 39.92
C VAL A 295 31.25 6.06 41.13
N PRO A 296 31.93 7.21 41.30
CA PRO A 296 31.59 8.19 42.33
C PRO A 296 30.23 8.84 42.06
N VAL A 297 29.60 9.40 43.10
CA VAL A 297 28.32 10.11 42.94
C VAL A 297 28.60 11.48 42.32
N ILE A 298 28.47 11.61 41.00
CA ILE A 298 28.66 12.90 40.32
C ILE A 298 27.39 13.74 40.50
N THR A 299 27.51 14.89 41.16
CA THR A 299 26.36 15.75 41.53
C THR A 299 26.25 17.00 40.66
N ASN A 300 27.34 17.46 40.05
CA ASN A 300 27.34 18.62 39.16
C ASN A 300 28.48 18.56 38.13
N VAL A 301 28.19 18.97 36.90
CA VAL A 301 29.15 19.04 35.79
C VAL A 301 28.97 20.38 35.09
N ALA A 302 29.94 21.28 35.25
CA ALA A 302 29.92 22.60 34.61
C ALA A 302 30.21 22.54 33.09
N ASP A 303 30.03 23.65 32.39
CA ASP A 303 30.40 23.78 30.98
C ASP A 303 31.91 23.64 30.76
N ASN A 304 32.30 23.21 29.56
CA ASN A 304 33.68 22.94 29.17
C ASN A 304 34.39 21.89 30.05
N THR A 305 33.65 20.87 30.51
CA THR A 305 34.18 19.74 31.25
C THR A 305 34.18 18.46 30.41
N THR A 306 35.00 17.48 30.82
CA THR A 306 35.01 16.15 30.18
C THR A 306 34.90 15.04 31.22
N VAL A 307 33.89 14.18 31.08
CA VAL A 307 33.75 12.97 31.91
C VAL A 307 33.96 11.74 31.04
N THR A 308 34.89 10.88 31.45
CA THR A 308 35.26 9.65 30.75
C THR A 308 34.96 8.43 31.62
N TYR A 309 34.14 7.52 31.11
CA TYR A 309 33.90 6.20 31.71
C TYR A 309 34.72 5.16 30.95
N ASN A 310 35.78 4.63 31.55
CA ASN A 310 36.82 3.85 30.86
C ASN A 310 37.12 2.47 31.49
N ALA A 311 36.23 1.96 32.35
CA ALA A 311 36.50 0.68 33.00
C ALA A 311 36.41 -0.52 32.04
N THR A 312 37.17 -1.58 32.32
CA THR A 312 37.03 -2.86 31.62
C THR A 312 35.79 -3.64 32.06
N GLY A 313 35.31 -3.40 33.29
CA GLY A 313 34.02 -3.86 33.80
C GLY A 313 32.88 -2.88 33.52
N ASP A 314 31.67 -3.31 33.83
CA ASP A 314 30.46 -2.53 33.62
C ASP A 314 30.42 -1.30 34.55
N GLN A 315 29.90 -0.18 34.04
CA GLN A 315 29.68 1.04 34.82
C GLN A 315 28.28 1.55 34.58
N THR A 316 27.66 2.08 35.62
CA THR A 316 26.43 2.88 35.49
C THR A 316 26.81 4.35 35.38
N ILE A 317 26.40 4.99 34.30
CA ILE A 317 26.58 6.42 34.05
C ILE A 317 25.55 7.18 34.89
N SER A 318 26.01 8.19 35.64
CA SER A 318 25.11 9.06 36.42
C SER A 318 24.14 9.80 35.49
N ASN A 319 22.86 9.87 35.88
CA ASN A 319 21.87 10.60 35.10
C ASN A 319 21.90 12.12 35.41
N ILE A 320 22.87 12.80 34.82
CA ILE A 320 23.04 14.26 34.89
C ILE A 320 23.38 14.79 33.49
N PRO A 321 23.20 16.09 33.23
CA PRO A 321 23.75 16.71 32.03
C PRO A 321 25.28 16.62 32.03
N TYR A 322 25.86 16.34 30.87
CA TYR A 322 27.30 16.36 30.63
C TYR A 322 27.64 17.43 29.60
N TYR A 323 28.85 18.01 29.68
CA TYR A 323 29.35 18.86 28.60
C TYR A 323 30.00 18.00 27.50
N ASN A 324 31.13 17.36 27.78
CA ASN A 324 31.69 16.28 26.98
C ASN A 324 31.57 14.94 27.73
N LEU A 325 31.06 13.91 27.06
CA LEU A 325 30.97 12.55 27.60
C LEU A 325 31.75 11.58 26.71
N ILE A 326 32.68 10.83 27.32
CA ILE A 326 33.51 9.85 26.63
C ILE A 326 33.24 8.45 27.21
N ILE A 327 32.94 7.51 26.33
CA ILE A 327 32.71 6.11 26.62
C ILE A 327 33.90 5.31 26.08
N GLY A 328 34.62 4.65 26.98
CA GLY A 328 35.79 3.81 26.69
C GLY A 328 35.76 2.50 27.47
N GLY A 329 36.89 1.79 27.45
CA GLY A 329 37.01 0.46 28.06
C GLY A 329 36.12 -0.61 27.40
N SER A 330 36.28 -1.86 27.81
CA SER A 330 35.56 -3.00 27.23
C SER A 330 34.22 -3.31 27.90
N GLY A 331 33.99 -2.83 29.12
CA GLY A 331 32.76 -3.12 29.85
C GLY A 331 31.58 -2.28 29.36
N ILE A 332 30.35 -2.70 29.66
CA ILE A 332 29.14 -1.99 29.26
C ILE A 332 28.96 -0.74 30.12
N LYS A 333 28.77 0.42 29.49
CA LYS A 333 28.45 1.68 30.17
C LYS A 333 26.96 1.94 30.04
N SER A 334 26.22 1.76 31.13
CA SER A 334 24.76 1.82 31.14
C SER A 334 24.25 3.16 31.62
N LEU A 335 23.38 3.81 30.86
CA LEU A 335 22.55 4.90 31.37
C LEU A 335 21.32 4.29 32.07
N ALA A 336 21.15 4.56 33.36
CA ALA A 336 20.02 4.05 34.14
C ALA A 336 18.71 4.73 33.73
N SER A 337 17.63 3.95 33.58
CA SER A 337 16.28 4.47 33.30
C SER A 337 15.84 5.48 34.37
N ASN A 338 15.36 6.66 33.98
CA ASN A 338 14.85 7.67 34.90
C ASN A 338 13.49 8.23 34.45
N SER A 339 12.74 8.83 35.38
CA SER A 339 11.41 9.41 35.11
C SER A 339 11.45 10.65 34.23
N SER A 340 12.59 11.34 34.11
CA SER A 340 12.78 12.49 33.21
C SER A 340 12.99 12.08 31.75
N GLY A 341 13.35 10.83 31.48
CA GLY A 341 13.47 10.25 30.14
C GLY A 341 14.53 10.87 29.22
N LEU A 342 15.30 11.87 29.65
CA LEU A 342 16.26 12.62 28.82
C LEU A 342 17.60 12.81 29.54
N SER A 343 18.68 12.33 28.93
CA SER A 343 20.07 12.66 29.31
C SER A 343 20.66 13.58 28.27
N VAL A 344 21.26 14.70 28.68
CA VAL A 344 21.76 15.73 27.75
C VAL A 344 23.28 15.74 27.73
N VAL A 345 23.87 15.76 26.54
CA VAL A 345 25.28 16.04 26.29
C VAL A 345 25.38 17.35 25.52
N ASN A 346 25.88 18.39 26.16
CA ASN A 346 25.84 19.76 25.64
C ASN A 346 26.84 20.06 24.51
N ASN A 347 27.81 19.19 24.26
CA ASN A 347 28.82 19.41 23.23
C ASN A 347 29.17 18.17 22.41
N VAL A 348 29.85 17.17 23.00
CA VAL A 348 30.30 15.96 22.27
C VAL A 348 30.09 14.69 23.07
N LEU A 349 29.47 13.70 22.42
CA LEU A 349 29.46 12.30 22.86
C LEU A 349 30.45 11.48 22.03
N THR A 350 31.46 10.91 22.69
CA THR A 350 32.44 10.02 22.05
C THR A 350 32.28 8.60 22.56
N ILE A 351 32.15 7.63 21.66
CA ILE A 351 32.18 6.20 21.96
C ILE A 351 33.41 5.61 21.27
N HIS A 352 34.41 5.19 22.02
CA HIS A 352 35.64 4.61 21.48
C HIS A 352 35.41 3.22 20.88
N SER A 353 36.34 2.80 20.02
CA SER A 353 36.35 1.46 19.47
C SER A 353 36.43 0.41 20.59
N GLY A 354 35.62 -0.64 20.46
CA GLY A 354 35.48 -1.70 21.47
C GLY A 354 34.60 -1.34 22.68
N ALA A 355 34.18 -0.07 22.83
CA ALA A 355 33.33 0.35 23.93
C ALA A 355 31.84 0.16 23.60
N THR A 356 31.04 -0.10 24.65
CA THR A 356 29.58 -0.24 24.53
C THR A 356 28.87 0.75 25.44
N LEU A 357 28.08 1.65 24.85
CA LEU A 357 27.10 2.48 25.56
C LEU A 357 25.75 1.78 25.47
N HIS A 358 25.13 1.48 26.61
CA HIS A 358 23.80 0.85 26.68
C HIS A 358 22.78 1.82 27.28
N ASN A 359 21.80 2.20 26.46
CA ASN A 359 20.76 3.13 26.82
C ASN A 359 19.47 2.40 27.22
N GLN A 360 19.21 2.28 28.53
CA GLN A 360 18.09 1.53 29.11
C GLN A 360 16.76 2.31 29.07
N GLY A 361 16.41 2.86 27.90
CA GLY A 361 15.10 3.49 27.67
C GLY A 361 15.02 5.01 27.86
N ASN A 362 16.14 5.70 28.11
CA ASN A 362 16.17 7.16 28.07
C ASN A 362 16.40 7.64 26.63
N ASN A 363 16.12 8.90 26.32
CA ASN A 363 16.65 9.56 25.14
C ASN A 363 17.96 10.25 25.52
N VAL A 364 19.03 9.98 24.79
CA VAL A 364 20.28 10.74 24.89
C VAL A 364 20.21 11.84 23.86
N MET A 365 20.06 13.08 24.30
CA MET A 365 20.06 14.25 23.45
C MET A 365 21.45 14.84 23.42
N VAL A 366 22.05 14.93 22.24
CA VAL A 366 23.34 15.57 22.03
C VAL A 366 23.10 16.88 21.31
N LEU A 367 23.39 17.98 22.02
CA LEU A 367 23.32 19.35 21.52
C LEU A 367 24.66 19.67 20.84
N GLY A 368 24.69 19.64 19.51
CA GLY A 368 25.95 19.79 18.80
C GLY A 368 26.39 21.26 18.67
N THR A 369 27.63 21.56 19.10
CA THR A 369 28.44 22.61 18.46
C THR A 369 29.61 21.95 17.72
N SER A 370 29.63 22.01 16.40
CA SER A 370 30.67 21.50 15.46
C SER A 370 31.02 19.99 15.43
N ASN A 371 31.07 19.24 16.54
CA ASN A 371 31.59 17.84 16.57
C ASN A 371 30.56 16.76 16.94
N GLY A 372 29.49 17.11 17.66
CA GLY A 372 28.30 16.28 17.82
C GLY A 372 28.51 14.89 18.42
N ILE A 373 28.42 13.85 17.59
CA ILE A 373 28.62 12.45 18.00
C ILE A 373 29.80 11.86 17.25
N ILE A 374 30.72 11.25 17.99
CA ILE A 374 31.84 10.45 17.47
C ILE A 374 31.66 9.01 17.95
N ASN A 375 31.04 8.15 17.14
CA ASN A 375 30.80 6.75 17.50
C ASN A 375 31.72 5.82 16.71
N ASN A 376 32.71 5.23 17.37
CA ASN A 376 33.57 4.16 16.85
C ASN A 376 33.30 2.79 17.51
N GLY A 377 32.35 2.73 18.45
CA GLY A 377 32.00 1.53 19.21
C GLY A 377 30.56 1.10 18.95
N THR A 378 29.87 0.66 20.01
CA THR A 378 28.48 0.17 19.93
C THR A 378 27.56 0.96 20.86
N ALA A 379 26.54 1.59 20.29
CA ALA A 379 25.47 2.28 21.02
C ALA A 379 24.20 1.41 20.96
N THR A 380 23.76 0.86 22.10
CA THR A 380 22.72 -0.18 22.18
C THR A 380 21.60 0.18 23.14
N GLY A 381 20.57 -0.66 23.20
CA GLY A 381 19.44 -0.51 24.13
C GLY A 381 18.19 0.03 23.46
N THR A 382 17.12 0.18 24.25
CA THR A 382 15.79 0.61 23.78
C THR A 382 15.65 2.12 23.70
N GLY A 383 16.52 2.85 24.39
CA GLY A 383 16.56 4.30 24.35
C GLY A 383 17.12 4.82 23.03
N LYS A 384 16.74 6.04 22.67
CA LYS A 384 17.17 6.68 21.41
C LYS A 384 18.39 7.56 21.64
N TYR A 385 19.24 7.68 20.62
CA TYR A 385 20.27 8.72 20.56
C TYR A 385 19.74 9.82 19.64
N THR A 386 19.21 10.89 20.24
CA THR A 386 18.69 12.04 19.53
C THR A 386 19.83 13.03 19.30
N TYR A 387 20.08 13.34 18.04
CA TYR A 387 21.06 14.34 17.67
C TYR A 387 20.32 15.61 17.23
N GLU A 388 20.54 16.72 17.95
CA GLU A 388 19.89 18.00 17.70
C GLU A 388 20.89 19.11 17.33
N ILE A 389 20.63 19.78 16.21
CA ILE A 389 21.41 20.94 15.76
C ILE A 389 20.84 22.21 16.38
N LEU A 390 21.67 23.01 17.06
CA LEU A 390 21.27 24.34 17.53
C LEU A 390 21.61 25.46 16.52
N ASP A 391 22.67 25.29 15.71
CA ASP A 391 23.04 26.21 14.62
C ASP A 391 23.97 25.55 13.58
N GLY A 392 23.77 25.82 12.28
CA GLY A 392 24.64 25.38 11.17
C GLY A 392 24.55 23.91 10.72
N ASN A 393 25.47 23.48 9.85
CA ASN A 393 25.63 22.07 9.44
C ASN A 393 26.56 21.35 10.42
N THR A 394 26.26 20.11 10.79
CA THR A 394 27.10 19.30 11.68
C THR A 394 27.21 17.86 11.21
N ASN A 395 28.12 17.10 11.83
CA ASN A 395 28.48 15.74 11.39
C ASN A 395 28.33 14.72 12.52
N ILE A 396 27.83 13.53 12.17
CA ILE A 396 28.06 12.30 12.94
C ILE A 396 29.31 11.63 12.37
N GLN A 397 30.25 11.30 13.24
CA GLN A 397 31.56 10.77 12.89
C GLN A 397 31.77 9.36 13.46
N GLY A 398 32.74 8.65 12.89
CA GLY A 398 33.16 7.32 13.33
C GLY A 398 32.39 6.16 12.68
N ASN A 399 32.98 4.96 12.79
CA ASN A 399 32.51 3.76 12.07
C ASN A 399 31.61 2.83 12.92
N GLY A 400 30.98 3.38 13.97
CA GLY A 400 30.28 2.62 15.00
C GLY A 400 28.89 2.13 14.61
N THR A 401 28.29 1.38 15.53
CA THR A 401 26.94 0.82 15.40
C THR A 401 25.96 1.54 16.32
N PHE A 402 24.73 1.78 15.84
CA PHE A 402 23.60 2.23 16.64
C PHE A 402 22.47 1.19 16.59
N SER A 403 21.87 0.86 17.75
CA SER A 403 20.60 0.14 17.78
C SER A 403 19.44 1.06 17.42
N ASN A 404 19.38 2.27 17.99
CA ASN A 404 18.31 3.23 17.71
C ASN A 404 18.87 4.65 17.56
N LEU A 405 18.82 5.21 16.37
CA LEU A 405 19.33 6.56 16.07
C LEU A 405 18.16 7.47 15.71
N GLU A 406 18.06 8.64 16.35
CA GLU A 406 17.04 9.64 16.06
C GLU A 406 17.72 10.96 15.63
N ILE A 407 17.24 11.49 14.53
CA ILE A 407 17.81 12.67 13.87
C ILE A 407 16.76 13.77 13.92
N SER A 408 17.08 14.89 14.57
CA SER A 408 16.29 16.12 14.56
C SER A 408 17.21 17.28 14.19
N ALA A 409 17.02 17.88 13.04
CA ALA A 409 17.75 19.06 12.59
C ALA A 409 16.82 20.29 12.57
N ILE A 410 16.31 20.67 13.75
CA ILE A 410 15.52 21.89 13.92
C ILE A 410 16.42 23.11 13.66
N THR A 411 15.98 24.10 12.88
CA THR A 411 16.56 25.46 12.96
C THR A 411 15.50 26.46 13.35
N SER A 412 15.94 27.47 14.10
CA SER A 412 15.19 28.68 14.43
C SER A 412 14.99 29.64 13.24
N ASN A 413 15.51 29.33 12.03
CA ASN A 413 15.71 30.30 10.95
C ASN A 413 15.31 29.84 9.51
N ASN A 414 14.35 28.91 9.34
CA ASN A 414 13.78 28.55 8.03
C ASN A 414 14.77 27.98 6.98
N GLY A 415 15.95 27.51 7.38
CA GLY A 415 16.90 26.83 6.48
C GLY A 415 16.80 25.30 6.58
N THR A 416 17.06 24.58 5.48
CA THR A 416 17.16 23.12 5.50
C THR A 416 18.44 22.70 6.23
N SER A 417 18.32 22.29 7.48
CA SER A 417 19.45 21.81 8.28
C SER A 417 19.89 20.42 7.80
N ILE A 418 21.21 20.23 7.69
CA ILE A 418 21.81 18.98 7.23
C ILE A 418 22.71 18.40 8.32
N ILE A 419 22.47 17.14 8.66
CA ILE A 419 23.38 16.31 9.48
C ILE A 419 24.10 15.36 8.53
N ALA A 420 25.43 15.42 8.43
CA ALA A 420 26.17 14.52 7.54
C ALA A 420 26.77 13.32 8.28
N LEU A 421 26.67 12.13 7.68
CA LEU A 421 27.46 10.97 8.08
C LEU A 421 28.83 11.06 7.43
N SER A 422 29.86 11.36 8.22
CA SER A 422 31.24 11.47 7.70
C SER A 422 31.90 10.12 7.43
N ASN A 423 31.35 9.06 8.02
CA ASN A 423 31.95 7.74 8.12
C ASN A 423 30.88 6.63 8.06
N PRO A 424 31.20 5.42 7.57
CA PRO A 424 30.29 4.29 7.56
C PRO A 424 29.63 4.01 8.91
N THR A 425 28.32 4.20 8.99
CA THR A 425 27.50 4.04 10.20
C THR A 425 26.53 2.89 9.99
N LEU A 426 26.49 1.94 10.92
CA LEU A 426 25.55 0.82 10.91
C LEU A 426 24.38 1.09 11.86
N VAL A 427 23.14 0.97 11.38
CA VAL A 427 21.93 0.97 12.21
C VAL A 427 21.31 -0.42 12.23
N THR A 428 21.14 -0.97 13.43
CA THR A 428 20.65 -2.36 13.63
C THR A 428 19.18 -2.45 14.03
N GLY A 429 18.61 -1.40 14.62
CA GLY A 429 17.19 -1.30 14.98
C GLY A 429 16.49 -0.20 14.19
N THR A 430 16.18 0.93 14.82
CA THR A 430 15.41 2.01 14.16
C THR A 430 16.25 3.25 13.89
N LEU A 431 16.23 3.73 12.65
CA LEU A 431 16.61 5.10 12.29
C LEU A 431 15.34 5.96 12.23
N THR A 432 15.18 6.93 13.10
CA THR A 432 14.06 7.89 13.09
C THR A 432 14.52 9.24 12.54
N LEU A 433 13.85 9.73 11.50
CA LEU A 433 14.07 11.05 10.90
C LEU A 433 12.92 11.97 11.31
N LEU A 434 13.13 12.74 12.38
CA LEU A 434 12.11 13.65 12.91
C LEU A 434 11.88 14.83 11.97
N ASP A 435 12.94 15.52 11.58
CA ASP A 435 12.93 16.68 10.68
C ASP A 435 14.32 16.88 10.01
N GLY A 436 14.39 17.81 9.06
CA GLY A 436 15.60 18.13 8.31
C GLY A 436 16.11 17.01 7.39
N VAL A 437 17.40 17.05 7.03
CA VAL A 437 18.01 16.10 6.09
C VAL A 437 19.20 15.38 6.75
N LEU A 438 19.15 14.04 6.77
CA LEU A 438 20.33 13.23 7.02
C LEU A 438 21.09 13.05 5.70
N SER A 439 22.24 13.72 5.58
CA SER A 439 23.14 13.53 4.46
C SER A 439 24.00 12.29 4.65
N ASN A 440 23.52 11.18 4.10
CA ASN A 440 24.11 9.86 4.30
C ASN A 440 25.21 9.50 3.29
N GLY A 441 25.28 10.11 2.11
CA GLY A 441 26.21 9.70 1.05
C GLY A 441 26.16 8.17 0.82
N SER A 442 27.33 7.51 0.82
CA SER A 442 27.46 6.04 0.81
C SER A 442 27.71 5.43 2.21
N ASN A 443 27.50 6.22 3.26
CA ASN A 443 27.97 5.92 4.62
C ASN A 443 26.88 5.35 5.53
N LEU A 444 25.63 5.21 5.09
CA LEU A 444 24.58 4.56 5.89
C LEU A 444 24.44 3.09 5.50
N THR A 445 24.52 2.20 6.48
CA THR A 445 24.16 0.77 6.34
C THR A 445 23.04 0.44 7.30
N MET A 446 21.98 -0.19 6.79
CA MET A 446 20.86 -0.69 7.57
C MET A 446 20.99 -2.21 7.69
N ALA A 447 20.90 -2.76 8.91
CA ALA A 447 20.92 -4.21 9.12
C ALA A 447 19.61 -4.87 8.65
N SER A 448 19.62 -6.19 8.45
CA SER A 448 18.40 -6.90 8.04
C SER A 448 17.30 -6.77 9.09
N GLY A 449 16.09 -6.37 8.66
CA GLY A 449 14.94 -6.19 9.53
C GLY A 449 14.93 -4.91 10.37
N SER A 450 15.91 -4.02 10.15
CA SER A 450 15.90 -2.67 10.70
C SER A 450 14.80 -1.79 10.07
N ILE A 451 14.48 -0.68 10.72
CA ILE A 451 13.38 0.22 10.34
C ILE A 451 13.92 1.62 10.08
N ILE A 452 13.50 2.23 8.98
CA ILE A 452 13.60 3.67 8.76
C ILE A 452 12.22 4.28 9.04
N LYS A 453 12.12 5.02 10.14
CA LYS A 453 10.91 5.76 10.52
C LYS A 453 11.02 7.21 10.10
N ILE A 454 10.11 7.67 9.25
CA ILE A 454 10.08 9.02 8.70
C ILE A 454 8.91 9.79 9.31
N VAL A 455 9.22 10.91 9.97
CA VAL A 455 8.21 11.86 10.46
C VAL A 455 8.16 13.03 9.47
N GLU A 456 9.02 14.04 9.62
CA GLU A 456 9.19 15.14 8.66
C GLU A 456 10.56 15.16 7.98
N GLY A 457 11.54 14.39 8.47
CA GLY A 457 12.89 14.38 7.91
C GLY A 457 13.01 13.66 6.56
N SER A 458 14.21 13.63 5.99
CA SER A 458 14.52 12.90 4.76
C SER A 458 15.98 12.45 4.69
N LEU A 459 16.27 11.51 3.78
CA LEU A 459 17.62 11.13 3.38
C LEU A 459 18.05 11.91 2.14
N SER A 460 19.32 12.33 2.07
CA SER A 460 19.85 13.01 0.89
C SER A 460 20.19 12.06 -0.26
N ASN A 461 20.53 10.80 0.03
CA ASN A 461 20.95 9.80 -0.95
C ASN A 461 20.31 8.43 -0.68
N TYR A 462 20.19 7.64 -1.74
CA TYR A 462 19.76 6.25 -1.63
C TYR A 462 20.79 5.42 -0.85
N ILE A 463 20.32 4.37 -0.18
CA ILE A 463 21.17 3.48 0.61
C ILE A 463 21.83 2.47 -0.33
N THR A 464 23.13 2.64 -0.56
CA THR A 464 23.94 1.86 -1.52
C THR A 464 24.34 0.48 -1.00
N GLN A 465 24.50 0.33 0.32
CA GLN A 465 24.90 -0.92 1.00
C GLN A 465 23.71 -1.47 1.78
N SER A 466 22.76 -2.17 1.13
CA SER A 466 21.52 -2.58 1.80
C SER A 466 21.45 -4.07 2.08
N SER A 467 21.37 -4.43 3.36
CA SER A 467 20.51 -5.53 3.78
C SER A 467 19.04 -5.10 3.64
N ILE A 468 18.12 -6.05 3.64
CA ILE A 468 16.67 -5.80 3.52
C ILE A 468 16.11 -5.06 4.77
N TYR A 469 15.42 -3.92 4.62
CA TYR A 469 14.88 -3.10 5.73
C TYR A 469 13.42 -2.67 5.52
N ASP A 470 12.76 -2.19 6.57
CA ASP A 470 11.38 -1.66 6.52
C ASP A 470 11.36 -0.12 6.52
N VAL A 471 10.29 0.46 5.98
CA VAL A 471 10.04 1.91 6.01
C VAL A 471 8.70 2.21 6.65
N VAL A 472 8.67 3.15 7.58
CA VAL A 472 7.44 3.57 8.28
C VAL A 472 7.29 5.09 8.18
N TYR A 473 6.21 5.57 7.54
CA TYR A 473 5.87 6.99 7.51
C TYR A 473 4.87 7.32 8.63
N VAL A 474 5.24 8.25 9.50
CA VAL A 474 4.42 8.82 10.58
C VAL A 474 4.46 10.34 10.51
N ILE A 475 3.98 10.86 9.38
CA ILE A 475 4.04 12.28 9.03
C ILE A 475 3.04 13.07 9.87
N THR A 476 3.39 14.28 10.27
CA THR A 476 2.56 15.24 11.02
C THR A 476 2.06 16.39 10.14
N SER A 477 2.76 16.69 9.04
CA SER A 477 2.37 17.67 8.04
C SER A 477 1.20 17.20 7.17
N LEU A 478 0.50 18.15 6.55
CA LEU A 478 -0.63 17.85 5.64
C LEU A 478 -0.18 17.23 4.32
N SER A 479 1.09 17.42 3.93
CA SER A 479 1.62 16.87 2.69
C SER A 479 3.12 16.62 2.77
N LYS A 480 3.57 15.45 2.29
CA LYS A 480 4.99 15.14 2.13
C LYS A 480 5.20 14.32 0.86
N THR A 481 6.37 14.45 0.25
CA THR A 481 6.80 13.55 -0.85
C THR A 481 7.81 12.54 -0.32
N THR A 482 7.69 11.27 -0.71
CA THR A 482 8.66 10.23 -0.35
C THR A 482 10.04 10.58 -0.91
N GLY A 483 11.09 10.29 -0.16
CA GLY A 483 12.47 10.55 -0.56
C GLY A 483 13.19 9.32 -1.11
N THR A 484 14.52 9.36 -1.01
CA THR A 484 15.44 8.35 -1.54
C THR A 484 15.48 7.06 -0.72
N GLU A 485 14.85 7.03 0.46
CA GLU A 485 14.72 5.84 1.32
C GLU A 485 14.05 4.64 0.62
N LEU A 486 13.24 4.90 -0.42
CA LEU A 486 12.50 3.88 -1.16
C LEU A 486 13.30 3.25 -2.31
N SER A 487 14.51 3.76 -2.60
CA SER A 487 15.34 3.28 -3.71
C SER A 487 16.18 2.04 -3.37
N GLY A 488 16.18 1.57 -2.11
CA GLY A 488 16.88 0.36 -1.68
C GLY A 488 16.03 -0.91 -1.68
N GLN A 489 16.51 -1.97 -1.02
CA GLN A 489 15.78 -3.24 -0.84
C GLN A 489 14.75 -3.13 0.30
N VAL A 490 13.61 -2.51 0.03
CA VAL A 490 12.54 -2.32 1.02
C VAL A 490 11.69 -3.59 1.16
N ARG A 491 11.55 -4.11 2.37
CA ARG A 491 10.71 -5.28 2.71
C ARG A 491 9.27 -4.87 2.94
N ASP A 492 9.01 -4.11 4.00
CA ASP A 492 7.67 -3.65 4.33
C ASP A 492 7.59 -2.12 4.29
N ILE A 493 6.43 -1.61 3.90
CA ILE A 493 6.11 -0.19 4.01
C ILE A 493 4.82 -0.02 4.81
N THR A 494 4.90 0.80 5.85
CA THR A 494 3.71 1.24 6.60
C THR A 494 3.53 2.75 6.45
N VAL A 495 2.37 3.18 5.98
CA VAL A 495 1.95 4.58 5.92
C VAL A 495 0.93 4.82 7.02
N GLN A 496 1.31 5.58 8.03
CA GLN A 496 0.49 5.92 9.19
C GLN A 496 0.46 7.44 9.38
N ILE A 497 -0.29 8.13 8.54
CA ILE A 497 -0.39 9.59 8.52
C ILE A 497 -1.81 10.05 8.91
N PRO A 498 -2.00 11.28 9.42
CA PRO A 498 -3.31 11.80 9.78
C PRO A 498 -4.33 11.71 8.65
N THR A 499 -5.61 11.50 8.99
CA THR A 499 -6.70 11.55 8.01
C THR A 499 -6.73 12.91 7.33
N GLY A 500 -6.74 12.92 5.99
CA GLY A 500 -6.66 14.13 5.18
C GLY A 500 -5.24 14.55 4.77
N ALA A 501 -4.19 13.99 5.39
CA ALA A 501 -2.82 14.20 4.93
C ALA A 501 -2.52 13.36 3.67
N VAL A 502 -1.59 13.84 2.86
CA VAL A 502 -1.18 13.21 1.58
C VAL A 502 0.31 12.89 1.60
N LEU A 503 0.65 11.63 1.38
CA LEU A 503 1.99 11.18 1.05
C LEU A 503 2.09 10.95 -0.46
N SER A 504 2.84 11.81 -1.15
CA SER A 504 3.07 11.72 -2.59
C SER A 504 4.31 10.88 -2.89
N LEU A 505 4.25 9.96 -3.86
CA LEU A 505 5.42 9.20 -4.29
C LEU A 505 6.41 10.08 -5.07
N GLY A 506 7.68 9.98 -4.74
CA GLY A 506 8.78 10.60 -5.48
C GLY A 506 9.30 9.76 -6.65
N ALA A 507 9.01 8.45 -6.65
CA ALA A 507 9.44 7.46 -7.65
C ALA A 507 8.51 6.24 -7.65
N ASN A 508 8.76 5.28 -8.57
CA ASN A 508 8.12 3.96 -8.54
C ASN A 508 8.35 3.27 -7.19
N LEU A 509 7.29 2.66 -6.66
CA LEU A 509 7.32 1.95 -5.40
C LEU A 509 7.46 0.45 -5.62
N ASN A 510 8.48 -0.16 -5.02
CA ASN A 510 8.70 -1.61 -5.05
C ASN A 510 8.86 -2.11 -3.61
N VAL A 511 7.93 -2.96 -3.16
CA VAL A 511 7.84 -3.48 -1.79
C VAL A 511 8.02 -4.98 -1.83
N GLY A 512 9.05 -5.50 -1.17
CA GLY A 512 9.38 -6.92 -1.20
C GLY A 512 8.33 -7.81 -0.52
N ARG A 513 7.61 -7.30 0.48
CA ARG A 513 6.59 -7.99 1.25
C ARG A 513 5.33 -7.11 1.40
N ASP A 514 5.02 -6.56 2.56
CA ASP A 514 3.70 -5.96 2.79
C ASP A 514 3.68 -4.43 2.58
N LEU A 515 2.65 -3.93 1.88
CA LEU A 515 2.30 -2.51 1.85
C LEU A 515 1.04 -2.28 2.68
N LEU A 516 1.18 -1.54 3.78
CA LEU A 516 0.09 -1.14 4.66
C LEU A 516 -0.11 0.37 4.62
N ILE A 517 -1.27 0.82 4.15
CA ILE A 517 -1.76 2.19 4.33
C ILE A 517 -2.76 2.15 5.49
N SER A 518 -2.31 2.50 6.69
CA SER A 518 -3.13 2.49 7.90
C SER A 518 -4.15 3.61 7.91
N SER A 519 -3.79 4.79 7.40
CA SER A 519 -4.62 5.99 7.35
C SER A 519 -4.04 7.03 6.38
N GLY A 520 -4.80 8.10 6.08
CA GLY A 520 -4.39 9.17 5.17
C GLY A 520 -4.50 8.79 3.69
N THR A 521 -3.83 9.57 2.82
CA THR A 521 -3.83 9.32 1.36
C THR A 521 -2.42 9.03 0.87
N LEU A 522 -2.23 7.94 0.13
CA LEU A 522 -1.04 7.72 -0.71
C LEU A 522 -1.36 8.22 -2.13
N ASP A 523 -0.66 9.26 -2.61
CA ASP A 523 -0.77 9.77 -3.99
C ASP A 523 0.40 9.25 -4.83
N VAL A 524 0.09 8.50 -5.89
CA VAL A 524 1.10 8.00 -6.84
C VAL A 524 1.57 9.07 -7.84
N THR A 525 1.08 10.31 -7.69
CA THR A 525 1.40 11.56 -8.41
C THR A 525 1.01 11.59 -9.88
N ASN A 526 1.04 12.78 -10.49
CA ASN A 526 0.75 12.99 -11.93
C ASN A 526 1.63 12.14 -12.87
N ASN A 527 2.80 11.69 -12.39
CA ASN A 527 3.70 10.83 -13.16
C ASN A 527 3.24 9.37 -13.22
N ASN A 528 2.19 9.01 -12.48
CA ASN A 528 1.62 7.66 -12.44
C ASN A 528 2.64 6.59 -12.04
N TYR A 529 3.40 6.86 -10.96
CA TYR A 529 4.39 5.93 -10.45
C TYR A 529 3.74 4.59 -10.10
N THR A 530 4.34 3.50 -10.59
CA THR A 530 3.86 2.14 -10.35
C THR A 530 4.03 1.74 -8.88
N VAL A 531 3.16 0.85 -8.40
CA VAL A 531 3.22 0.26 -7.07
C VAL A 531 3.32 -1.25 -7.22
N SER A 532 4.46 -1.84 -6.89
CA SER A 532 4.69 -3.29 -6.92
C SER A 532 4.81 -3.83 -5.50
N VAL A 533 4.09 -4.91 -5.19
CA VAL A 533 4.02 -5.50 -3.85
C VAL A 533 4.22 -7.01 -3.94
N GLY A 534 5.22 -7.54 -3.23
CA GLY A 534 5.57 -8.96 -3.15
C GLY A 534 4.81 -9.75 -2.07
N GLY A 535 4.12 -9.08 -1.15
CA GLY A 535 3.31 -9.63 -0.06
C GLY A 535 1.89 -9.06 -0.05
N ASN A 536 1.31 -8.74 1.11
CA ASN A 536 -0.06 -8.26 1.18
C ASN A 536 -0.18 -6.77 0.88
N PHE A 537 -1.23 -6.38 0.15
CA PHE A 537 -1.63 -4.98 -0.01
C PHE A 537 -2.82 -4.69 0.90
N THR A 538 -2.64 -3.83 1.90
CA THR A 538 -3.70 -3.42 2.82
C THR A 538 -3.87 -1.92 2.78
N ASN A 539 -5.06 -1.45 2.40
CA ASN A 539 -5.36 -0.02 2.35
C ASN A 539 -6.62 0.32 3.16
N ASN A 540 -6.39 0.85 4.35
CA ASN A 540 -7.40 1.36 5.27
C ASN A 540 -7.58 2.89 5.17
N GLY A 541 -6.72 3.56 4.39
CA GLY A 541 -6.82 4.97 4.05
C GLY A 541 -7.40 5.17 2.64
N SER A 542 -6.79 6.09 1.89
CA SER A 542 -7.09 6.38 0.49
C SER A 542 -5.84 6.15 -0.38
N LEU A 543 -6.07 5.68 -1.60
CA LEU A 543 -5.04 5.58 -2.63
C LEU A 543 -5.49 6.42 -3.82
N MET A 544 -4.79 7.52 -4.08
CA MET A 544 -5.02 8.32 -5.28
C MET A 544 -4.26 7.68 -6.45
N VAL A 545 -4.92 6.72 -7.11
CA VAL A 545 -4.32 5.85 -8.13
C VAL A 545 -4.02 6.52 -9.47
N ARG A 546 -4.72 7.61 -9.83
CA ARG A 546 -4.57 8.32 -11.11
C ARG A 546 -4.58 7.33 -12.29
N ASN A 547 -3.55 7.32 -13.14
CA ASN A 547 -3.39 6.34 -14.22
C ASN A 547 -2.34 5.25 -13.89
N SER A 548 -2.02 5.03 -12.61
CA SER A 548 -0.99 4.09 -12.16
C SER A 548 -1.43 2.62 -12.22
N THR A 549 -0.44 1.73 -12.07
CA THR A 549 -0.61 0.28 -12.00
C THR A 549 -0.21 -0.23 -10.62
N LEU A 550 -1.13 -0.95 -9.97
CA LEU A 550 -0.82 -1.84 -8.86
C LEU A 550 -0.41 -3.21 -9.43
N THR A 551 0.77 -3.68 -9.07
CA THR A 551 1.30 -5.00 -9.46
C THR A 551 1.46 -5.88 -8.23
N LEU A 552 0.84 -7.05 -8.25
CA LEU A 552 1.06 -8.11 -7.27
C LEU A 552 1.97 -9.16 -7.87
N ASN A 553 3.20 -9.26 -7.35
CA ASN A 553 4.28 -10.09 -7.90
C ASN A 553 4.91 -11.02 -6.85
N GLY A 554 4.14 -11.39 -5.82
CA GLY A 554 4.61 -12.19 -4.71
C GLY A 554 4.94 -13.63 -5.06
N SER A 555 5.88 -14.21 -4.31
CA SER A 555 6.25 -15.63 -4.42
C SER A 555 5.32 -16.59 -3.66
N GLY A 556 4.52 -16.06 -2.72
CA GLY A 556 3.52 -16.81 -1.96
C GLY A 556 2.09 -16.28 -2.17
N ALA A 557 1.17 -16.72 -1.32
CA ALA A 557 -0.19 -16.19 -1.30
C ALA A 557 -0.19 -14.72 -0.85
N GLN A 558 -0.89 -13.87 -1.59
CA GLN A 558 -1.10 -12.46 -1.30
C GLN A 558 -2.57 -12.18 -1.01
N THR A 559 -2.85 -11.07 -0.34
CA THR A 559 -4.19 -10.57 -0.09
C THR A 559 -4.31 -9.11 -0.51
N ILE A 560 -5.49 -8.73 -0.98
CA ILE A 560 -5.93 -7.33 -1.05
C ILE A 560 -6.92 -7.11 0.10
N ASN A 561 -6.53 -6.28 1.06
CA ASN A 561 -7.30 -5.94 2.25
C ASN A 561 -7.64 -4.44 2.29
N GLY A 562 -8.63 -4.09 3.09
CA GLY A 562 -8.94 -2.70 3.42
C GLY A 562 -10.24 -2.59 4.20
N THR A 563 -10.41 -1.49 4.92
CA THR A 563 -11.67 -1.15 5.60
C THR A 563 -12.77 -0.70 4.63
N SER A 564 -12.43 -0.44 3.37
CA SER A 564 -13.35 -0.02 2.30
C SER A 564 -12.97 -0.64 0.96
N ALA A 565 -13.83 -0.47 -0.04
CA ALA A 565 -13.61 -0.96 -1.40
C ALA A 565 -12.41 -0.28 -2.06
N GLN A 566 -11.60 -1.05 -2.77
CA GLN A 566 -10.38 -0.59 -3.41
C GLN A 566 -10.66 -0.17 -4.85
N ASN A 567 -10.38 1.09 -5.18
CA ASN A 567 -10.54 1.63 -6.52
C ASN A 567 -9.16 1.78 -7.17
N LEU A 568 -8.92 1.01 -8.22
CA LEU A 568 -7.65 0.92 -8.95
C LEU A 568 -7.83 1.36 -10.40
N TYR A 569 -6.76 1.88 -10.99
CA TYR A 569 -6.75 2.20 -12.41
C TYR A 569 -6.33 0.99 -13.26
N ASN A 570 -5.11 0.50 -13.07
CA ASN A 570 -4.66 -0.80 -13.59
C ASN A 570 -4.33 -1.75 -12.44
N LEU A 571 -4.63 -3.03 -12.64
CA LEU A 571 -4.22 -4.13 -11.78
C LEU A 571 -3.48 -5.19 -12.61
N THR A 572 -2.24 -5.48 -12.22
CA THR A 572 -1.45 -6.59 -12.79
C THR A 572 -1.25 -7.65 -11.72
N VAL A 573 -1.56 -8.89 -12.07
CA VAL A 573 -1.28 -10.07 -11.24
C VAL A 573 -0.24 -10.90 -11.97
N SER A 574 0.96 -10.94 -11.40
CA SER A 574 2.17 -11.54 -11.96
C SER A 574 2.95 -12.26 -10.87
N ASN A 575 2.26 -13.00 -10.02
CA ASN A 575 2.84 -13.83 -8.97
C ASN A 575 3.84 -14.86 -9.53
N ALA A 576 4.69 -15.41 -8.66
CA ALA A 576 5.43 -16.61 -9.01
C ALA A 576 4.47 -17.80 -9.25
N THR A 577 4.94 -18.84 -9.93
CA THR A 577 4.15 -20.05 -10.21
C THR A 577 3.55 -20.64 -8.92
N GLY A 578 2.24 -20.83 -8.91
CA GLY A 578 1.50 -21.32 -7.73
C GLY A 578 1.07 -20.23 -6.74
N GLY A 579 1.43 -18.97 -6.97
CA GLY A 579 0.95 -17.84 -6.17
C GLY A 579 -0.54 -17.55 -6.42
N SER A 580 -1.17 -16.91 -5.44
CA SER A 580 -2.61 -16.57 -5.47
C SER A 580 -2.86 -15.23 -4.81
N VAL A 581 -3.92 -14.54 -5.21
CA VAL A 581 -4.39 -13.29 -4.60
C VAL A 581 -5.80 -13.51 -4.07
N LEU A 582 -6.00 -13.36 -2.77
CA LEU A 582 -7.34 -13.38 -2.17
C LEU A 582 -7.86 -11.95 -1.97
N LEU A 583 -9.09 -11.68 -2.42
CA LEU A 583 -9.77 -10.41 -2.17
C LEU A 583 -10.55 -10.47 -0.86
N ASN A 584 -10.10 -9.72 0.14
CA ASN A 584 -10.80 -9.56 1.43
C ASN A 584 -11.66 -8.28 1.49
N THR A 585 -11.68 -7.52 0.40
CA THR A 585 -12.52 -6.33 0.19
C THR A 585 -12.88 -6.24 -1.30
N PRO A 586 -14.00 -5.60 -1.70
CA PRO A 586 -14.30 -5.35 -3.11
C PRO A 586 -13.19 -4.57 -3.82
N VAL A 587 -12.92 -4.93 -5.07
CA VAL A 587 -11.91 -4.26 -5.92
C VAL A 587 -12.56 -3.83 -7.23
N SER A 588 -12.40 -2.56 -7.60
CA SER A 588 -12.81 -2.01 -8.89
C SER A 588 -11.59 -1.59 -9.69
N VAL A 589 -11.50 -1.98 -10.96
CA VAL A 589 -10.42 -1.62 -11.89
C VAL A 589 -11.01 -0.87 -13.09
N SER A 590 -10.58 0.36 -13.33
CA SER A 590 -11.21 1.23 -14.32
C SER A 590 -10.62 1.14 -15.74
N ASN A 591 -9.36 0.72 -15.90
CA ASN A 591 -8.66 0.74 -17.20
C ASN A 591 -8.10 -0.62 -17.67
N ALA A 592 -7.34 -1.35 -16.87
CA ALA A 592 -6.78 -2.63 -17.33
C ALA A 592 -6.58 -3.65 -16.21
N LEU A 593 -7.03 -4.87 -16.44
CA LEU A 593 -6.68 -6.06 -15.67
C LEU A 593 -5.74 -6.93 -16.51
N SER A 594 -4.51 -7.14 -16.03
CA SER A 594 -3.52 -8.01 -16.66
C SER A 594 -3.27 -9.24 -15.79
N LEU A 595 -3.54 -10.43 -16.34
CA LEU A 595 -3.38 -11.72 -15.66
C LEU A 595 -2.21 -12.50 -16.26
N ALA A 596 -0.98 -12.15 -15.87
CA ALA A 596 0.23 -12.82 -16.33
C ALA A 596 0.44 -14.16 -15.63
N ASN A 597 0.34 -14.18 -14.29
CA ASN A 597 0.49 -15.38 -13.46
C ASN A 597 -0.16 -15.14 -12.08
N GLY A 598 -0.80 -16.14 -11.50
CA GLY A 598 -1.47 -16.06 -10.21
C GLY A 598 -3.01 -16.12 -10.30
N ILE A 599 -3.62 -16.87 -9.39
CA ILE A 599 -5.09 -17.03 -9.32
C ILE A 599 -5.67 -15.97 -8.39
N VAL A 600 -6.60 -15.16 -8.87
CA VAL A 600 -7.33 -14.18 -8.05
C VAL A 600 -8.62 -14.79 -7.55
N THR A 601 -8.81 -14.88 -6.24
CA THR A 601 -10.04 -15.40 -5.63
C THR A 601 -10.94 -14.25 -5.20
N SER A 602 -12.14 -14.18 -5.78
CA SER A 602 -13.19 -13.22 -5.45
C SER A 602 -14.42 -13.93 -4.87
N SER A 603 -15.32 -13.17 -4.24
CA SER A 603 -16.60 -13.67 -3.75
C SER A 603 -17.72 -12.68 -4.08
N SER A 604 -18.97 -13.06 -3.82
CA SER A 604 -20.12 -12.14 -3.95
C SER A 604 -20.01 -10.93 -3.00
N THR A 605 -19.34 -11.10 -1.86
CA THR A 605 -19.04 -10.02 -0.91
C THR A 605 -17.82 -9.21 -1.35
N ASN A 606 -16.73 -9.88 -1.73
CA ASN A 606 -15.46 -9.26 -2.13
C ASN A 606 -15.25 -9.43 -3.63
N LEU A 607 -16.04 -8.67 -4.37
CA LEU A 607 -16.15 -8.82 -5.81
C LEU A 607 -15.06 -8.06 -6.57
N LEU A 608 -14.51 -8.67 -7.62
CA LEU A 608 -13.69 -7.97 -8.61
C LEU A 608 -14.58 -7.39 -9.71
N SER A 609 -14.47 -6.08 -9.94
CA SER A 609 -15.29 -5.32 -10.89
C SER A 609 -14.45 -4.56 -11.90
N LEU A 610 -14.81 -4.63 -13.17
CA LEU A 610 -14.14 -3.89 -14.24
C LEU A 610 -15.08 -2.81 -14.81
N GLY A 611 -14.53 -1.60 -14.98
CA GLY A 611 -15.21 -0.46 -15.58
C GLY A 611 -15.59 -0.69 -17.05
N SER A 612 -16.40 0.21 -17.62
CA SER A 612 -16.90 0.06 -19.00
C SER A 612 -15.79 0.07 -20.06
N SER A 613 -14.75 0.87 -19.82
CA SER A 613 -13.52 1.00 -20.61
C SER A 613 -12.43 0.00 -20.27
N ALA A 614 -12.61 -0.79 -19.20
CA ALA A 614 -11.55 -1.65 -18.71
C ALA A 614 -11.26 -2.79 -19.70
N SER A 615 -9.98 -2.96 -20.03
CA SER A 615 -9.47 -4.07 -20.83
C SER A 615 -9.03 -5.25 -19.96
N VAL A 616 -9.02 -6.44 -20.55
CA VAL A 616 -8.53 -7.66 -19.91
C VAL A 616 -7.51 -8.29 -20.84
N THR A 617 -6.33 -8.62 -20.30
CA THR A 617 -5.26 -9.32 -21.02
C THR A 617 -4.71 -10.49 -20.19
N GLY A 618 -4.13 -11.46 -20.89
CA GLY A 618 -3.63 -12.70 -20.27
C GLY A 618 -4.74 -13.71 -20.00
N GLY A 619 -4.52 -14.56 -18.99
CA GLY A 619 -5.39 -15.70 -18.70
C GLY A 619 -4.76 -17.04 -19.10
N SER A 620 -4.66 -17.97 -18.15
CA SER A 620 -4.14 -19.33 -18.35
C SER A 620 -4.55 -20.23 -17.18
N ASN A 621 -4.24 -21.52 -17.23
CA ASN A 621 -4.44 -22.41 -16.07
C ASN A 621 -3.68 -21.95 -14.80
N ASN A 622 -2.67 -21.09 -14.96
CA ASN A 622 -1.93 -20.49 -13.85
C ASN A 622 -2.40 -19.07 -13.50
N SER A 623 -3.29 -18.46 -14.30
CA SER A 623 -3.76 -17.09 -14.10
C SER A 623 -5.22 -16.90 -14.50
N TYR A 624 -6.12 -16.82 -13.53
CA TYR A 624 -7.55 -16.62 -13.77
C TYR A 624 -8.26 -16.11 -12.51
N ILE A 625 -9.51 -15.68 -12.67
CA ILE A 625 -10.38 -15.31 -11.56
C ILE A 625 -11.15 -16.55 -11.07
N SER A 626 -10.86 -16.98 -9.84
CA SER A 626 -11.55 -18.07 -9.13
C SER A 626 -12.68 -17.50 -8.28
N GLY A 627 -13.82 -17.23 -8.91
CA GLY A 627 -14.99 -16.60 -8.28
C GLY A 627 -15.72 -15.69 -9.26
N PRO A 628 -16.70 -14.91 -8.78
CA PRO A 628 -17.44 -14.00 -9.64
C PRO A 628 -16.57 -12.83 -10.11
N LEU A 629 -16.62 -12.54 -11.41
CA LEU A 629 -16.05 -11.36 -12.02
C LEU A 629 -17.17 -10.52 -12.63
N ARG A 630 -17.23 -9.23 -12.31
CA ARG A 630 -18.19 -8.29 -12.88
C ARG A 630 -17.53 -7.39 -13.91
N GLN A 631 -18.13 -7.25 -15.08
CA GLN A 631 -17.70 -6.29 -16.11
C GLN A 631 -18.87 -5.39 -16.51
N THR A 632 -18.57 -4.13 -16.80
CA THR A 632 -19.57 -3.13 -17.21
C THR A 632 -19.52 -2.93 -18.73
N LEU A 633 -20.67 -2.76 -19.37
CA LEU A 633 -20.77 -2.26 -20.75
C LEU A 633 -21.68 -1.03 -20.75
N GLY A 634 -21.19 0.07 -21.33
CA GLY A 634 -21.93 1.32 -21.52
C GLY A 634 -22.05 1.70 -22.99
N ALA A 635 -22.35 0.72 -23.84
CA ALA A 635 -22.47 0.87 -25.28
C ALA A 635 -23.54 -0.08 -25.82
N THR A 636 -24.13 0.25 -26.96
CA THR A 636 -25.18 -0.55 -27.61
C THR A 636 -24.67 -1.89 -28.13
N SER A 637 -23.37 -2.05 -28.33
CA SER A 637 -22.74 -3.34 -28.59
C SER A 637 -21.35 -3.41 -28.00
N GLY A 638 -20.89 -4.62 -27.69
CA GLY A 638 -19.52 -4.84 -27.22
C GLY A 638 -19.24 -6.30 -26.91
N THR A 639 -17.96 -6.65 -26.86
CA THR A 639 -17.50 -7.99 -26.42
C THR A 639 -16.82 -7.89 -25.06
N LYS A 640 -17.14 -8.81 -24.16
CA LYS A 640 -16.57 -8.90 -22.81
C LYS A 640 -16.00 -10.29 -22.58
N THR A 641 -14.71 -10.36 -22.31
CA THR A 641 -13.99 -11.60 -22.01
C THR A 641 -13.86 -11.74 -20.50
N PHE A 642 -14.44 -12.79 -19.93
CA PHE A 642 -14.33 -13.12 -18.51
C PHE A 642 -13.24 -14.19 -18.34
N PRO A 643 -12.03 -13.83 -17.85
CA PRO A 643 -10.94 -14.76 -17.62
C PRO A 643 -11.14 -15.54 -16.31
N ILE A 644 -12.24 -16.28 -16.23
CA ILE A 644 -12.64 -17.06 -15.05
C ILE A 644 -12.14 -18.50 -15.13
N GLY A 645 -12.09 -19.17 -13.97
CA GLY A 645 -11.69 -20.56 -13.86
C GLY A 645 -12.01 -21.14 -12.49
N LYS A 646 -11.78 -22.43 -12.29
CA LYS A 646 -11.98 -23.12 -11.00
C LYS A 646 -11.03 -24.31 -10.91
N SER A 647 -10.49 -24.57 -9.72
CA SER A 647 -9.68 -25.76 -9.43
C SER A 647 -8.57 -26.06 -10.46
N GLY A 648 -7.77 -25.05 -10.82
CA GLY A 648 -6.64 -25.16 -11.74
C GLY A 648 -7.01 -25.17 -13.23
N SER A 649 -8.29 -25.04 -13.58
CA SER A 649 -8.72 -24.97 -14.98
C SER A 649 -9.19 -23.58 -15.35
N TYR A 650 -8.51 -22.97 -16.30
CA TYR A 650 -8.95 -21.74 -16.97
C TYR A 650 -10.07 -22.06 -17.95
N LYS A 651 -11.19 -21.38 -17.77
CA LYS A 651 -12.45 -21.67 -18.47
C LYS A 651 -13.13 -20.35 -18.83
N PRO A 652 -12.51 -19.53 -19.70
CA PRO A 652 -13.03 -18.21 -20.01
C PRO A 652 -14.41 -18.29 -20.68
N ALA A 653 -15.24 -17.30 -20.37
CA ALA A 653 -16.49 -17.04 -21.06
C ALA A 653 -16.36 -15.74 -21.84
N ILE A 654 -16.74 -15.74 -23.11
CA ILE A 654 -16.76 -14.54 -23.95
C ILE A 654 -18.21 -14.21 -24.25
N LEU A 655 -18.63 -12.98 -23.93
CA LEU A 655 -19.96 -12.48 -24.22
C LEU A 655 -19.89 -11.45 -25.33
N THR A 656 -20.58 -11.69 -26.43
CA THR A 656 -20.91 -10.66 -27.43
C THR A 656 -22.30 -10.15 -27.12
N LEU A 657 -22.40 -8.86 -26.80
CA LEU A 657 -23.57 -8.23 -26.23
C LEU A 657 -24.12 -7.19 -27.20
N ASN A 658 -25.44 -7.17 -27.39
CA ASN A 658 -26.17 -6.10 -28.04
C ASN A 658 -27.22 -5.57 -27.07
N GLN A 659 -27.09 -4.31 -26.67
CA GLN A 659 -28.03 -3.59 -25.81
C GLN A 659 -29.00 -2.74 -26.62
N LYS A 660 -30.15 -2.41 -26.04
CA LYS A 660 -31.14 -1.50 -26.63
C LYS A 660 -30.65 -0.05 -26.54
N THR A 661 -30.00 0.31 -25.43
CA THR A 661 -29.40 1.62 -25.19
C THR A 661 -27.96 1.48 -24.69
N SER A 662 -27.22 2.57 -24.59
CA SER A 662 -25.87 2.62 -24.01
C SER A 662 -25.84 2.74 -22.49
N THR A 663 -26.96 2.47 -21.80
CA THR A 663 -27.05 2.53 -20.33
C THR A 663 -26.04 1.57 -19.70
N LEU A 664 -25.26 2.05 -18.72
CA LEU A 664 -24.27 1.23 -18.01
C LEU A 664 -24.94 -0.01 -17.40
N THR A 665 -24.66 -1.17 -17.98
CA THR A 665 -25.19 -2.46 -17.55
C THR A 665 -24.02 -3.34 -17.13
N THR A 666 -24.14 -3.97 -15.97
CA THR A 666 -23.10 -4.87 -15.46
C THR A 666 -23.47 -6.33 -15.74
N TYR A 667 -22.46 -7.12 -16.07
CA TYR A 667 -22.57 -8.56 -16.28
C TYR A 667 -21.60 -9.26 -15.34
N THR A 668 -22.09 -10.23 -14.58
CA THR A 668 -21.27 -10.99 -13.62
C THR A 668 -21.23 -12.44 -14.06
N ALA A 669 -20.03 -13.01 -14.18
CA ALA A 669 -19.83 -14.41 -14.56
C ALA A 669 -18.98 -15.16 -13.52
N GLU A 670 -19.37 -16.39 -13.21
CA GLU A 670 -18.59 -17.36 -12.44
C GLU A 670 -18.73 -18.75 -13.07
N VAL A 671 -17.68 -19.56 -12.98
CA VAL A 671 -17.70 -20.98 -13.36
C VAL A 671 -17.64 -21.85 -12.11
N PHE A 672 -18.46 -22.90 -12.10
CA PHE A 672 -18.58 -23.87 -11.01
C PHE A 672 -18.19 -25.25 -11.50
N ASN A 673 -17.64 -26.06 -10.60
CA ASN A 673 -17.42 -27.49 -10.84
C ASN A 673 -18.57 -28.26 -10.21
N GLY A 674 -19.05 -29.27 -10.92
CA GLY A 674 -20.18 -30.10 -10.55
C GLY A 674 -21.42 -29.83 -11.40
N THR A 675 -22.48 -30.56 -11.08
CA THR A 675 -23.75 -30.52 -11.79
C THR A 675 -24.53 -29.25 -11.41
N PRO A 676 -25.08 -28.49 -12.38
CA PRO A 676 -26.01 -27.41 -12.07
C PRO A 676 -27.29 -27.96 -11.41
N SER A 677 -28.08 -27.08 -10.80
CA SER A 677 -29.39 -27.45 -10.25
C SER A 677 -30.26 -28.21 -11.25
N ALA A 678 -30.93 -29.26 -10.79
CA ALA A 678 -31.79 -30.10 -11.62
C ALA A 678 -32.95 -29.28 -12.22
N ARG A 679 -33.14 -29.42 -13.54
CA ARG A 679 -34.22 -28.79 -14.32
C ARG A 679 -34.67 -29.75 -15.42
N THR A 680 -35.90 -29.59 -15.89
CA THR A 680 -36.45 -30.44 -16.96
C THR A 680 -35.70 -30.21 -18.27
N LEU A 681 -35.33 -31.29 -18.97
CA LEU A 681 -34.68 -31.22 -20.29
C LEU A 681 -35.72 -31.04 -21.40
N PRO A 682 -35.47 -30.20 -22.42
CA PRO A 682 -36.31 -30.12 -23.60
C PRO A 682 -36.06 -31.34 -24.50
N SER A 683 -37.01 -31.67 -25.38
CA SER A 683 -36.87 -32.81 -26.31
C SER A 683 -35.70 -32.69 -27.29
N SER A 684 -35.14 -31.49 -27.46
CA SER A 684 -33.96 -31.22 -28.28
C SER A 684 -32.63 -31.62 -27.63
N LEU A 685 -32.61 -31.97 -26.33
CA LEU A 685 -31.41 -32.36 -25.60
C LEU A 685 -31.59 -33.73 -24.94
N THR A 686 -30.53 -34.56 -24.94
CA THR A 686 -30.52 -35.84 -24.21
C THR A 686 -29.88 -35.76 -22.84
N SER A 687 -28.97 -34.81 -22.63
CA SER A 687 -28.27 -34.61 -21.36
C SER A 687 -27.64 -33.22 -21.28
N ILE A 688 -27.34 -32.80 -20.04
CA ILE A 688 -26.46 -31.69 -19.72
C ILE A 688 -25.19 -32.23 -19.05
N SER A 689 -24.11 -31.46 -19.10
CA SER A 689 -22.85 -31.79 -18.41
C SER A 689 -23.05 -31.74 -16.90
N ASP A 690 -22.46 -32.72 -16.23
CA ASP A 690 -22.30 -32.81 -14.78
C ASP A 690 -20.93 -32.32 -14.30
N VAL A 691 -20.05 -31.92 -15.23
CA VAL A 691 -18.67 -31.53 -14.93
C VAL A 691 -18.60 -30.08 -14.45
N ARG A 692 -19.16 -29.14 -15.22
CA ARG A 692 -19.08 -27.70 -14.94
C ARG A 692 -20.27 -26.96 -15.51
N TYR A 693 -20.63 -25.84 -14.88
CA TYR A 693 -21.59 -24.88 -15.41
C TYR A 693 -21.16 -23.45 -15.10
N TYR A 694 -21.73 -22.51 -15.84
CA TYR A 694 -21.47 -21.08 -15.71
C TYR A 694 -22.71 -20.39 -15.19
N ASN A 695 -22.58 -19.57 -14.14
CA ASN A 695 -23.60 -18.61 -13.78
C ASN A 695 -23.23 -17.27 -14.39
N ILE A 696 -24.09 -16.73 -15.24
CA ILE A 696 -23.92 -15.39 -15.81
C ILE A 696 -25.20 -14.61 -15.53
N SER A 697 -25.06 -13.40 -15.02
CA SER A 697 -26.18 -12.51 -14.69
C SER A 697 -25.97 -11.12 -15.26
N SER A 698 -27.07 -10.38 -15.46
CA SER A 698 -27.07 -8.97 -15.84
C SER A 698 -27.77 -8.16 -14.75
N SER A 699 -27.29 -6.95 -14.46
CA SER A 699 -28.01 -5.99 -13.60
C SER A 699 -29.28 -5.45 -14.23
N ASP A 700 -29.41 -5.54 -15.56
CA ASP A 700 -30.61 -5.15 -16.29
C ASP A 700 -30.78 -6.04 -17.54
N ASN A 701 -31.63 -7.06 -17.44
CA ASN A 701 -31.99 -7.89 -18.59
C ASN A 701 -32.91 -7.16 -19.58
N SER A 702 -33.63 -6.10 -19.15
CA SER A 702 -34.56 -5.39 -20.00
C SER A 702 -33.85 -4.57 -21.09
N ASN A 703 -32.62 -4.12 -20.82
CA ASN A 703 -31.74 -3.45 -21.77
C ASN A 703 -31.10 -4.41 -22.79
N LEU A 704 -31.23 -5.73 -22.66
CA LEU A 704 -30.63 -6.67 -23.62
C LEU A 704 -31.49 -6.79 -24.90
N SER A 705 -30.86 -6.59 -26.06
CA SER A 705 -31.44 -6.87 -27.38
C SER A 705 -31.11 -8.28 -27.85
N SER A 706 -29.87 -8.70 -27.67
CA SER A 706 -29.41 -10.08 -27.85
C SER A 706 -28.04 -10.26 -27.21
N ALA A 707 -27.68 -11.49 -26.87
CA ALA A 707 -26.33 -11.87 -26.49
C ALA A 707 -25.96 -13.21 -27.10
N VAL A 708 -24.67 -13.40 -27.30
CA VAL A 708 -24.05 -14.68 -27.67
C VAL A 708 -22.98 -14.99 -26.62
N VAL A 709 -22.87 -16.26 -26.23
CA VAL A 709 -21.82 -16.73 -25.33
C VAL A 709 -20.92 -17.72 -26.05
N SER A 710 -19.61 -17.53 -25.93
CA SER A 710 -18.60 -18.52 -26.32
C SER A 710 -17.95 -19.09 -25.08
N LEU A 711 -17.94 -20.41 -24.97
CA LEU A 711 -17.36 -21.17 -23.87
C LEU A 711 -16.25 -22.07 -24.41
N THR A 712 -15.18 -22.23 -23.63
CA THR A 712 -14.06 -23.10 -23.99
C THR A 712 -14.25 -24.48 -23.36
N TYR A 713 -13.89 -25.53 -24.11
CA TYR A 713 -13.83 -26.89 -23.62
C TYR A 713 -12.47 -27.52 -23.90
N ASP A 714 -12.08 -28.47 -23.08
CA ASP A 714 -10.95 -29.35 -23.28
C ASP A 714 -11.26 -30.77 -22.73
N LEU A 715 -10.23 -31.62 -22.64
CA LEU A 715 -10.38 -32.98 -22.14
C LEU A 715 -10.94 -33.05 -20.71
N SER A 716 -10.77 -32.00 -19.90
CA SER A 716 -11.30 -31.94 -18.53
C SER A 716 -12.83 -31.82 -18.48
N ASP A 717 -13.49 -31.43 -19.58
CA ASP A 717 -14.94 -31.29 -19.66
C ASP A 717 -15.67 -32.60 -20.07
N GLN A 718 -14.91 -33.68 -20.30
CA GLN A 718 -15.42 -35.04 -20.56
C GLN A 718 -16.42 -35.13 -21.73
N ILE A 719 -16.26 -34.28 -22.74
CA ILE A 719 -17.09 -34.28 -23.94
C ILE A 719 -16.68 -35.44 -24.83
N SER A 720 -17.60 -36.36 -25.07
CA SER A 720 -17.37 -37.56 -25.90
C SER A 720 -17.88 -37.42 -27.35
N ASP A 721 -18.84 -36.53 -27.59
CA ASP A 721 -19.46 -36.34 -28.90
C ASP A 721 -19.53 -34.85 -29.26
N TYR A 722 -18.43 -34.36 -29.82
CA TYR A 722 -18.27 -32.95 -30.20
C TYR A 722 -19.26 -32.50 -31.28
N SER A 723 -19.79 -33.41 -32.10
CA SER A 723 -20.77 -33.11 -33.15
C SER A 723 -22.15 -32.74 -32.58
N LEU A 724 -22.49 -33.36 -31.45
CA LEU A 724 -23.73 -33.13 -30.72
C LEU A 724 -23.56 -32.15 -29.56
N LEU A 725 -22.37 -31.58 -29.36
CA LEU A 725 -22.13 -30.59 -28.32
C LEU A 725 -22.99 -29.33 -28.58
N ARG A 726 -23.71 -28.90 -27.56
CA ARG A 726 -24.54 -27.70 -27.53
C ARG A 726 -24.30 -26.91 -26.26
N ILE A 727 -24.77 -25.67 -26.23
CA ILE A 727 -24.92 -24.91 -24.99
C ILE A 727 -26.41 -24.93 -24.61
N ALA A 728 -26.69 -25.29 -23.37
CA ALA A 728 -28.01 -25.11 -22.77
C ALA A 728 -27.98 -23.96 -21.78
N LYS A 729 -29.12 -23.27 -21.63
CA LYS A 729 -29.32 -22.24 -20.61
C LYS A 729 -30.58 -22.51 -19.82
N SER A 730 -30.62 -22.14 -18.55
CA SER A 730 -31.82 -22.28 -17.73
C SER A 730 -32.89 -21.23 -18.05
N GLN A 731 -34.16 -21.61 -18.03
CA GLN A 731 -35.32 -20.72 -18.11
C GLN A 731 -36.40 -21.22 -17.15
N GLY A 732 -36.58 -20.53 -16.01
CA GLY A 732 -37.52 -21.00 -14.98
C GLY A 732 -37.14 -22.39 -14.47
N ALA A 733 -38.05 -23.37 -14.57
CA ALA A 733 -37.81 -24.75 -14.15
C ALA A 733 -37.22 -25.67 -15.26
N GLU A 734 -36.91 -25.12 -16.44
CA GLU A 734 -36.48 -25.90 -17.61
C GLU A 734 -35.08 -25.49 -18.10
N TRP A 735 -34.43 -26.41 -18.84
CA TRP A 735 -33.32 -26.10 -19.73
C TRP A 735 -33.86 -25.75 -21.11
N ILE A 736 -33.20 -24.82 -21.80
CA ILE A 736 -33.43 -24.55 -23.23
C ILE A 736 -32.14 -24.79 -23.99
N ASN A 737 -32.24 -25.44 -25.15
CA ASN A 737 -31.13 -25.55 -26.10
C ASN A 737 -30.94 -24.21 -26.81
N ILE A 738 -29.80 -23.55 -26.59
CA ILE A 738 -29.43 -22.32 -27.32
C ILE A 738 -28.46 -22.60 -28.46
N GLU A 739 -28.47 -23.85 -28.93
CA GLU A 739 -27.63 -24.39 -29.97
C GLU A 739 -26.12 -24.21 -29.71
N GLY A 740 -25.33 -24.31 -30.76
CA GLY A 740 -23.90 -24.06 -30.77
C GLY A 740 -23.17 -25.10 -31.57
N SER A 741 -22.01 -24.71 -32.11
CA SER A 741 -21.15 -25.61 -32.87
C SER A 741 -19.74 -25.57 -32.31
N ALA A 742 -19.21 -26.76 -32.03
CA ALA A 742 -17.84 -26.94 -31.57
C ALA A 742 -16.86 -26.50 -32.67
N SER A 743 -15.87 -25.67 -32.33
CA SER A 743 -14.82 -25.23 -33.26
C SER A 743 -13.81 -26.33 -33.58
N SER A 744 -13.76 -27.39 -32.77
CA SER A 744 -12.92 -28.57 -32.95
C SER A 744 -13.75 -29.82 -32.68
N MET A 745 -13.53 -30.87 -33.47
CA MET A 745 -14.21 -32.15 -33.31
C MET A 745 -13.42 -33.14 -32.43
N SER A 746 -12.35 -32.67 -31.77
CA SER A 746 -11.53 -33.46 -30.85
C SER A 746 -10.74 -32.59 -29.87
N GLY A 747 -10.47 -33.10 -28.67
CA GLY A 747 -9.60 -32.46 -27.69
C GLY A 747 -10.19 -31.18 -27.10
N ALA A 748 -9.61 -30.04 -27.47
CA ALA A 748 -9.97 -28.72 -26.96
C ALA A 748 -10.46 -27.78 -28.07
N GLY A 749 -11.32 -26.85 -27.70
CA GLY A 749 -11.87 -25.85 -28.61
C GLY A 749 -12.83 -24.89 -27.92
N THR A 750 -13.59 -24.17 -28.73
CA THR A 750 -14.61 -23.22 -28.28
C THR A 750 -15.94 -23.64 -28.89
N ILE A 751 -17.03 -23.45 -28.15
CA ILE A 751 -18.40 -23.53 -28.67
C ILE A 751 -19.08 -22.18 -28.45
N THR A 752 -19.74 -21.68 -29.49
CA THR A 752 -20.46 -20.40 -29.48
C THR A 752 -21.96 -20.67 -29.64
N SER A 753 -22.79 -20.10 -28.77
CA SER A 753 -24.25 -20.26 -28.82
C SER A 753 -24.88 -19.48 -29.98
N ASN A 754 -26.16 -19.76 -30.26
CA ASN A 754 -27.02 -18.79 -30.95
C ASN A 754 -27.38 -17.63 -30.01
N SER A 755 -28.04 -16.61 -30.57
CA SER A 755 -28.52 -15.45 -29.81
C SER A 755 -29.54 -15.85 -28.74
N PHE A 756 -29.39 -15.29 -27.54
CA PHE A 756 -30.34 -15.38 -26.44
C PHE A 756 -30.65 -14.00 -25.85
N TYR A 757 -31.68 -13.93 -24.99
CA TYR A 757 -32.30 -12.67 -24.57
C TYR A 757 -32.39 -12.48 -23.04
N SER A 758 -31.80 -13.39 -22.26
CA SER A 758 -31.67 -13.23 -20.80
C SER A 758 -30.47 -14.01 -20.28
N PHE A 759 -29.89 -13.55 -19.18
CA PHE A 759 -28.80 -14.22 -18.49
C PHE A 759 -29.30 -15.15 -17.37
N SER A 760 -28.60 -16.26 -17.13
CA SER A 760 -28.91 -17.28 -16.11
C SER A 760 -27.75 -18.28 -15.97
N ASP A 761 -28.04 -19.54 -15.61
CA ASP A 761 -27.07 -20.64 -15.73
C ASP A 761 -26.91 -21.07 -17.20
N PHE A 762 -25.69 -21.42 -17.59
CA PHE A 762 -25.28 -21.97 -18.88
C PHE A 762 -24.46 -23.24 -18.65
N VAL A 763 -24.66 -24.27 -19.47
CA VAL A 763 -23.99 -25.57 -19.32
C VAL A 763 -23.77 -26.20 -20.69
N PHE A 764 -22.73 -27.02 -20.83
CA PHE A 764 -22.61 -27.88 -22.01
C PHE A 764 -23.74 -28.91 -22.01
N ALA A 765 -24.25 -29.22 -23.19
CA ALA A 765 -25.32 -30.18 -23.37
C ALA A 765 -25.07 -31.06 -24.59
N LYS A 766 -25.78 -32.18 -24.65
CA LYS A 766 -25.78 -33.08 -25.80
C LYS A 766 -27.12 -32.96 -26.52
N ALA A 767 -27.08 -32.58 -27.80
CA ALA A 767 -28.24 -32.59 -28.67
C ALA A 767 -28.83 -34.00 -28.74
N ALA A 768 -30.16 -34.09 -28.76
CA ALA A 768 -30.83 -35.32 -29.12
C ALA A 768 -30.41 -35.70 -30.54
N SER A 769 -29.76 -36.85 -30.69
CA SER A 769 -29.34 -37.35 -32.00
C SER A 769 -30.58 -37.51 -32.86
N THR A 770 -30.72 -36.66 -33.88
CA THR A 770 -31.78 -36.78 -34.87
C THR A 770 -31.44 -37.88 -35.88
N THR A 771 -31.17 -39.10 -35.42
CA THR A 771 -31.33 -40.26 -36.30
C THR A 771 -32.82 -40.43 -36.54
N ASN A 772 -33.26 -39.97 -37.72
CA ASN A 772 -34.61 -39.99 -38.31
C ASN A 772 -35.34 -38.64 -38.24
N THR A 773 -35.00 -37.74 -39.15
CA THR A 773 -35.67 -37.68 -40.47
C THR A 773 -34.74 -36.96 -41.45
N VAL A 774 -34.29 -37.65 -42.51
CA VAL A 774 -33.91 -36.95 -43.74
C VAL A 774 -35.20 -36.24 -44.17
N LEU A 775 -35.24 -34.92 -44.03
CA LEU A 775 -36.34 -34.17 -44.64
C LEU A 775 -36.17 -34.37 -46.15
N PRO A 776 -37.17 -34.88 -46.88
CA PRO A 776 -37.08 -34.99 -48.32
C PRO A 776 -36.66 -33.64 -48.89
N LEU A 777 -35.71 -33.64 -49.83
CA LEU A 777 -35.42 -32.47 -50.64
C LEU A 777 -36.75 -31.88 -51.16
N THR A 778 -37.03 -30.62 -50.84
CA THR A 778 -38.21 -29.94 -51.37
C THR A 778 -37.94 -29.57 -52.84
N TRP A 779 -38.51 -30.37 -53.75
CA TRP A 779 -38.53 -30.06 -55.18
C TRP A 779 -39.30 -28.77 -55.42
N VAL A 780 -38.63 -27.76 -55.97
CA VAL A 780 -39.31 -26.52 -56.39
C VAL A 780 -40.00 -26.76 -57.72
N SER A 781 -39.32 -27.42 -58.67
CA SER A 781 -39.91 -27.84 -59.95
C SER A 781 -39.09 -28.95 -60.61
N PHE A 782 -39.74 -29.71 -61.49
CA PHE A 782 -39.10 -30.61 -62.45
C PHE A 782 -39.96 -30.67 -63.70
N ASP A 783 -39.42 -30.21 -64.82
CA ASP A 783 -40.14 -30.04 -66.08
C ASP A 783 -39.23 -30.41 -67.25
N GLY A 784 -39.82 -30.62 -68.43
CA GLY A 784 -39.07 -30.90 -69.64
C GLY A 784 -39.74 -30.35 -70.88
N ALA A 785 -38.92 -29.88 -71.83
CA ALA A 785 -39.35 -29.24 -73.05
C ALA A 785 -38.79 -29.97 -74.27
N LYS A 786 -39.65 -30.27 -75.24
CA LYS A 786 -39.24 -30.79 -76.55
C LYS A 786 -38.47 -29.71 -77.32
N LYS A 787 -37.33 -30.09 -77.90
CA LYS A 787 -36.48 -29.25 -78.76
C LYS A 787 -36.16 -30.03 -80.03
N GLN A 788 -36.83 -29.76 -81.16
CA GLN A 788 -36.66 -30.47 -82.44
C GLN A 788 -36.51 -32.01 -82.32
N ASN A 789 -35.27 -32.51 -82.17
CA ASN A 789 -34.90 -33.93 -82.05
C ASN A 789 -34.46 -34.39 -80.64
N SER A 790 -34.52 -33.52 -79.62
CA SER A 790 -34.08 -33.78 -78.25
C SER A 790 -35.14 -33.34 -77.23
N ILE A 791 -34.98 -33.76 -75.97
CA ILE A 791 -35.78 -33.29 -74.84
C ILE A 791 -34.84 -32.66 -73.81
N GLU A 792 -35.08 -31.40 -73.46
CA GLU A 792 -34.35 -30.68 -72.42
C GLU A 792 -35.11 -30.79 -71.10
N LEU A 793 -34.46 -31.31 -70.06
CA LEU A 793 -35.01 -31.50 -68.72
C LEU A 793 -34.43 -30.44 -67.78
N THR A 794 -35.28 -29.78 -67.01
CA THR A 794 -34.88 -28.72 -66.06
C THR A 794 -35.53 -28.95 -64.70
N TRP A 795 -34.78 -28.74 -63.62
CA TRP A 795 -35.32 -28.81 -62.26
C TRP A 795 -34.70 -27.78 -61.34
N LYS A 796 -35.44 -27.46 -60.28
CA LYS A 796 -35.03 -26.57 -59.20
C LYS A 796 -35.20 -27.23 -57.84
N THR A 797 -34.22 -27.01 -56.98
CA THR A 797 -34.18 -27.48 -55.59
C THR A 797 -34.19 -26.28 -54.65
N ALA A 798 -34.83 -26.39 -53.49
CA ALA A 798 -34.88 -25.29 -52.51
C ALA A 798 -33.65 -25.25 -51.60
N ASN A 799 -33.17 -26.42 -51.17
CA ASN A 799 -31.97 -26.57 -50.34
C ASN A 799 -31.43 -28.00 -50.47
N GLU A 800 -30.16 -28.15 -50.83
CA GLU A 800 -29.51 -29.44 -51.03
C GLU A 800 -28.62 -29.77 -49.83
N VAL A 801 -29.22 -30.36 -48.80
CA VAL A 801 -28.52 -30.82 -47.59
C VAL A 801 -28.31 -32.33 -47.71
N ASN A 802 -27.09 -32.81 -47.48
CA ASN A 802 -26.69 -34.22 -47.55
C ASN A 802 -26.89 -34.91 -48.91
N THR A 803 -27.16 -34.17 -50.00
CA THR A 803 -27.26 -34.74 -51.35
C THR A 803 -25.87 -35.00 -51.94
N SER A 804 -25.63 -36.20 -52.47
CA SER A 804 -24.42 -36.56 -53.20
C SER A 804 -24.52 -36.18 -54.69
N TYR A 805 -25.56 -36.67 -55.40
CA TYR A 805 -25.77 -36.38 -56.82
C TYR A 805 -27.21 -36.61 -57.25
N PHE A 806 -27.55 -36.10 -58.43
CA PHE A 806 -28.81 -36.36 -59.14
C PHE A 806 -28.57 -37.33 -60.29
N GLN A 807 -29.35 -38.42 -60.33
CA GLN A 807 -29.36 -39.38 -61.44
C GLN A 807 -30.66 -39.23 -62.23
N ILE A 808 -30.53 -38.97 -63.52
CA ILE A 808 -31.64 -38.71 -64.42
C ILE A 808 -31.98 -40.01 -65.15
N GLU A 809 -33.23 -40.42 -65.03
CA GLU A 809 -33.71 -41.69 -65.54
C GLU A 809 -34.82 -41.49 -66.56
N ARG A 810 -34.78 -42.28 -67.65
CA ARG A 810 -35.76 -42.31 -68.73
C ARG A 810 -36.37 -43.69 -68.86
N SER A 811 -37.68 -43.75 -69.06
CA SER A 811 -38.45 -44.97 -69.32
C SER A 811 -39.33 -44.81 -70.57
N SER A 812 -39.55 -45.91 -71.30
CA SER A 812 -40.51 -45.97 -72.41
C SER A 812 -41.93 -46.34 -71.96
N ASN A 813 -42.08 -46.88 -70.75
CA ASN A 813 -43.32 -47.49 -70.25
C ASN A 813 -43.67 -47.09 -68.80
N GLY A 814 -42.89 -46.19 -68.19
CA GLY A 814 -43.07 -45.71 -66.81
C GLY A 814 -42.63 -46.70 -65.72
N THR A 815 -42.18 -47.91 -66.06
CA THR A 815 -41.81 -48.97 -65.09
C THR A 815 -40.36 -49.40 -65.20
N ASN A 816 -39.81 -49.51 -66.41
CA ASN A 816 -38.41 -49.86 -66.67
C ASN A 816 -37.58 -48.61 -66.93
N TRP A 817 -36.62 -48.31 -66.07
CA TRP A 817 -35.88 -47.04 -66.06
C TRP A 817 -34.42 -47.24 -66.48
N ASN A 818 -33.97 -46.48 -67.47
CA ASN A 818 -32.57 -46.41 -67.91
C ASN A 818 -31.96 -45.09 -67.44
N ILE A 819 -30.71 -45.13 -67.00
CA ILE A 819 -29.97 -43.92 -66.62
C ILE A 819 -29.51 -43.20 -67.89
N ILE A 820 -29.81 -41.91 -68.01
CA ILE A 820 -29.41 -41.09 -69.14
C ILE A 820 -28.43 -39.97 -68.75
N GLY A 821 -28.16 -39.78 -67.44
CA GLY A 821 -27.13 -38.88 -66.97
C GLY A 821 -27.04 -38.80 -65.45
N ARG A 822 -25.94 -38.23 -64.96
CA ARG A 822 -25.71 -37.88 -63.56
C ARG A 822 -25.13 -36.47 -63.46
N LEU A 823 -25.63 -35.67 -62.53
CA LEU A 823 -25.08 -34.36 -62.21
C LEU A 823 -24.75 -34.29 -60.71
N ASN A 824 -23.58 -33.76 -60.38
CA ASN A 824 -23.23 -33.49 -58.98
C ASN A 824 -24.10 -32.35 -58.43
N THR A 825 -24.35 -32.38 -57.12
CA THR A 825 -24.97 -31.26 -56.39
C THR A 825 -24.15 -29.97 -56.51
N LYS A 826 -24.81 -28.81 -56.42
CA LYS A 826 -24.19 -27.49 -56.32
C LYS A 826 -24.07 -26.98 -54.86
N GLY A 827 -24.54 -27.77 -53.88
CA GLY A 827 -24.44 -27.46 -52.45
C GLY A 827 -25.64 -26.71 -51.87
N MET A 828 -25.52 -26.22 -50.62
CA MET A 828 -26.61 -25.58 -49.89
C MET A 828 -27.19 -24.35 -50.60
N GLY A 829 -28.52 -24.18 -50.54
CA GLY A 829 -29.26 -23.09 -51.20
C GLY A 829 -30.12 -23.55 -52.40
N ALA A 830 -30.82 -22.59 -53.01
CA ALA A 830 -31.71 -22.85 -54.13
C ALA A 830 -30.93 -22.98 -55.44
N ASN A 831 -30.98 -24.16 -56.08
CA ASN A 831 -30.17 -24.47 -57.26
C ASN A 831 -31.03 -24.86 -58.45
N SER A 832 -30.52 -24.60 -59.66
CA SER A 832 -31.15 -24.95 -60.94
C SER A 832 -30.23 -25.82 -61.79
N TYR A 833 -30.80 -26.81 -62.47
CA TYR A 833 -30.09 -27.77 -63.30
C TYR A 833 -30.77 -27.97 -64.65
N VAL A 834 -29.98 -28.36 -65.64
CA VAL A 834 -30.42 -28.68 -66.99
C VAL A 834 -29.65 -29.89 -67.51
N ILE A 835 -30.34 -30.79 -68.20
CA ILE A 835 -29.72 -31.87 -68.98
C ILE A 835 -30.55 -32.14 -70.24
N THR A 836 -29.89 -32.46 -71.34
CA THR A 836 -30.55 -32.72 -72.63
C THR A 836 -30.45 -34.20 -73.00
N ASP A 837 -31.60 -34.83 -73.21
CA ASP A 837 -31.71 -36.15 -73.83
C ASP A 837 -31.69 -35.99 -75.35
N LEU A 838 -30.59 -36.44 -75.98
CA LEU A 838 -30.36 -36.35 -77.42
C LEU A 838 -30.96 -37.52 -78.22
N THR A 839 -31.51 -38.55 -77.57
CA THR A 839 -32.08 -39.73 -78.25
C THR A 839 -33.48 -40.09 -77.72
N PRO A 840 -34.41 -39.13 -77.57
CA PRO A 840 -35.71 -39.36 -76.97
C PRO A 840 -36.55 -40.35 -77.80
N LEU A 841 -37.20 -41.30 -77.11
CA LEU A 841 -38.14 -42.27 -77.69
C LEU A 841 -39.45 -41.60 -78.10
N SER A 842 -40.37 -42.29 -78.76
CA SER A 842 -41.68 -41.73 -79.16
C SER A 842 -42.54 -41.29 -77.96
N VAL A 843 -42.41 -41.99 -76.83
CA VAL A 843 -42.97 -41.62 -75.53
C VAL A 843 -41.85 -41.77 -74.50
N ASN A 844 -41.61 -40.73 -73.71
CA ASN A 844 -40.59 -40.72 -72.67
C ASN A 844 -41.22 -40.37 -71.34
N TYR A 845 -40.93 -41.17 -70.32
CA TYR A 845 -41.17 -40.83 -68.93
C TYR A 845 -39.82 -40.50 -68.30
N TYR A 846 -39.72 -39.37 -67.61
CA TYR A 846 -38.52 -38.95 -66.91
C TYR A 846 -38.76 -38.82 -65.41
N ARG A 847 -37.77 -39.19 -64.62
CA ARG A 847 -37.70 -38.90 -63.19
C ARG A 847 -36.25 -38.62 -62.80
N ILE A 848 -36.07 -37.92 -61.69
CA ILE A 848 -34.77 -37.68 -61.10
C ILE A 848 -34.69 -38.47 -59.80
N LYS A 849 -33.65 -39.29 -59.68
CA LYS A 849 -33.24 -39.97 -58.46
C LYS A 849 -32.19 -39.11 -57.76
N GLN A 850 -32.58 -38.44 -56.69
CA GLN A 850 -31.68 -37.72 -55.80
C GLN A 850 -31.04 -38.74 -54.86
N VAL A 851 -29.71 -38.81 -54.80
CA VAL A 851 -28.96 -39.75 -53.95
C VAL A 851 -28.22 -38.95 -52.89
N ASP A 852 -28.38 -39.32 -51.62
CA ASP A 852 -27.72 -38.72 -50.47
C ASP A 852 -26.30 -39.25 -50.27
N LEU A 853 -25.50 -38.54 -49.45
CA LEU A 853 -24.15 -38.96 -49.04
C LEU A 853 -24.16 -40.27 -48.26
N ASP A 854 -25.28 -40.65 -47.63
CA ASP A 854 -25.46 -41.94 -46.94
C ASP A 854 -25.96 -43.06 -47.87
N GLY A 855 -26.13 -42.78 -49.17
CA GLY A 855 -26.56 -43.74 -50.19
C GLY A 855 -28.08 -43.94 -50.28
N LYS A 856 -28.88 -43.30 -49.42
CA LYS A 856 -30.34 -43.27 -49.58
C LYS A 856 -30.71 -42.43 -50.79
N TYR A 857 -31.94 -42.60 -51.27
CA TYR A 857 -32.41 -41.85 -52.42
C TYR A 857 -33.90 -41.52 -52.34
N THR A 858 -34.26 -40.41 -52.97
CA THR A 858 -35.65 -40.02 -53.22
C THR A 858 -35.87 -39.77 -54.72
N TYR A 859 -37.10 -39.89 -55.20
CA TYR A 859 -37.45 -39.59 -56.59
C TYR A 859 -38.26 -38.29 -56.67
N SER A 860 -38.06 -37.55 -57.77
CA SER A 860 -38.98 -36.49 -58.19
C SER A 860 -40.34 -37.06 -58.61
N LYS A 861 -41.30 -36.17 -58.90
CA LYS A 861 -42.45 -36.54 -59.76
C LYS A 861 -41.96 -37.12 -61.10
N VAL A 862 -42.75 -38.01 -61.69
CA VAL A 862 -42.53 -38.47 -63.07
C VAL A 862 -43.18 -37.46 -64.02
N ILE A 863 -42.46 -37.03 -65.06
CA ILE A 863 -43.03 -36.26 -66.17
C ILE A 863 -43.06 -37.11 -67.43
N ALA A 864 -44.14 -37.02 -68.21
CA ALA A 864 -44.30 -37.72 -69.46
C ALA A 864 -44.22 -36.73 -70.63
N ILE A 865 -43.37 -37.01 -71.60
CA ILE A 865 -43.17 -36.18 -72.80
C ILE A 865 -43.29 -37.08 -74.03
N GLN A 866 -44.34 -36.85 -74.81
CA GLN A 866 -44.56 -37.55 -76.06
C GLN A 866 -43.74 -36.87 -77.17
N ASN A 867 -42.73 -37.58 -77.68
CA ASN A 867 -41.94 -37.14 -78.82
C ASN A 867 -42.52 -37.76 -80.11
N LYS A 868 -43.76 -37.38 -80.45
CA LYS A 868 -44.31 -37.74 -81.78
C LYS A 868 -43.45 -37.06 -82.85
N VAL A 869 -42.78 -37.88 -83.64
CA VAL A 869 -42.21 -37.50 -84.93
C VAL A 869 -43.35 -37.71 -85.93
N ASP A 870 -43.94 -36.63 -86.44
CA ASP A 870 -44.95 -36.71 -87.50
C ASP A 870 -44.25 -37.13 -88.80
N ASN A 871 -44.31 -38.42 -89.14
CA ASN A 871 -43.87 -38.92 -90.43
C ASN A 871 -45.01 -39.71 -91.10
N LYS A 872 -46.06 -39.00 -91.53
CA LYS A 872 -47.25 -39.54 -92.21
C LYS A 872 -47.09 -39.58 -93.73
N GLN A 873 -45.96 -40.05 -94.25
CA GLN A 873 -45.75 -40.14 -95.69
C GLN A 873 -45.48 -41.58 -96.12
N PHE A 874 -46.17 -42.01 -97.18
CA PHE A 874 -45.95 -43.28 -97.85
C PHE A 874 -44.50 -43.37 -98.35
N ALA A 875 -43.76 -44.35 -97.86
CA ALA A 875 -42.32 -44.42 -98.09
C ALA A 875 -41.79 -45.85 -98.18
N VAL A 876 -40.78 -46.06 -99.01
CA VAL A 876 -39.96 -47.28 -99.00
C VAL A 876 -38.85 -47.13 -97.97
N GLN A 877 -38.68 -48.14 -97.12
CA GLN A 877 -37.69 -48.16 -96.04
C GLN A 877 -36.89 -49.47 -96.04
N PRO A 878 -35.54 -49.39 -96.00
CA PRO A 878 -34.74 -48.17 -96.21
C PRO A 878 -34.79 -47.71 -97.68
N ASN A 879 -34.58 -46.42 -97.93
CA ASN A 879 -34.32 -45.90 -99.27
C ASN A 879 -33.04 -45.04 -99.21
N PRO A 880 -31.92 -45.43 -99.85
CA PRO A 880 -31.77 -46.55 -100.79
C PRO A 880 -31.95 -47.95 -100.17
N VAL A 881 -32.53 -48.88 -100.94
CA VAL A 881 -32.64 -50.30 -100.60
C VAL A 881 -31.31 -50.99 -100.90
N ARG A 882 -30.77 -51.71 -99.92
CA ARG A 882 -29.56 -52.53 -100.06
C ARG A 882 -29.91 -53.97 -99.66
N GLY A 883 -30.00 -54.87 -100.65
CA GLY A 883 -30.37 -56.27 -100.46
C GLY A 883 -31.54 -56.72 -101.35
N SER A 884 -32.02 -57.94 -101.11
CA SER A 884 -33.09 -58.57 -101.89
C SER A 884 -34.51 -58.25 -101.40
N ARG A 885 -34.67 -57.50 -100.30
CA ARG A 885 -35.99 -57.16 -99.73
C ARG A 885 -36.02 -55.77 -99.11
N PHE A 886 -37.18 -55.12 -99.12
CA PHE A 886 -37.46 -53.88 -98.40
C PHE A 886 -38.90 -53.85 -97.87
N ASN A 887 -39.20 -52.90 -96.97
CA ASN A 887 -40.56 -52.65 -96.52
C ASN A 887 -41.11 -51.35 -97.11
N CYS A 888 -42.40 -51.37 -97.47
CA CYS A 888 -43.14 -50.19 -97.85
C CYS A 888 -44.07 -49.78 -96.71
N PHE A 889 -43.87 -48.58 -96.16
CA PHE A 889 -44.70 -48.03 -95.09
C PHE A 889 -45.95 -47.38 -95.68
N ILE A 890 -47.12 -47.91 -95.30
CA ILE A 890 -48.44 -47.46 -95.73
C ILE A 890 -49.17 -46.85 -94.52
N PRO A 891 -49.18 -45.51 -94.37
CA PRO A 891 -49.88 -44.86 -93.27
C PRO A 891 -51.34 -44.52 -93.58
N ASP A 892 -51.82 -44.73 -94.81
CA ASP A 892 -53.16 -44.33 -95.25
C ASP A 892 -54.23 -45.35 -94.82
N GLU A 893 -55.15 -44.92 -93.96
CA GLU A 893 -56.17 -45.78 -93.36
C GLU A 893 -57.18 -46.34 -94.39
N GLU A 894 -57.43 -45.64 -95.52
CA GLU A 894 -58.34 -46.11 -96.57
C GLU A 894 -57.70 -47.27 -97.36
N ILE A 895 -56.40 -47.15 -97.68
CA ILE A 895 -55.64 -48.24 -98.30
C ILE A 895 -55.54 -49.44 -97.34
N LEU A 896 -55.35 -49.19 -96.03
CA LEU A 896 -55.27 -50.26 -95.02
C LEU A 896 -56.62 -50.98 -94.77
N ALA A 897 -57.74 -50.34 -95.07
CA ALA A 897 -59.09 -50.91 -94.90
C ALA A 897 -59.59 -51.72 -96.12
N ALA A 898 -58.87 -51.72 -97.25
CA ALA A 898 -59.25 -52.46 -98.45
C ALA A 898 -59.16 -53.98 -98.25
N GLN A 899 -60.05 -54.79 -98.84
CA GLN A 899 -59.95 -56.27 -98.73
C GLN A 899 -58.62 -56.84 -99.28
N ALA A 900 -58.03 -56.17 -100.28
CA ALA A 900 -56.70 -56.43 -100.80
C ALA A 900 -56.15 -55.16 -101.48
N ILE A 901 -54.83 -55.04 -101.56
CA ILE A 901 -54.15 -53.96 -102.28
C ILE A 901 -53.42 -54.49 -103.51
N THR A 902 -53.30 -53.66 -104.54
CA THR A 902 -52.47 -53.95 -105.72
C THR A 902 -51.18 -53.13 -105.63
N VAL A 903 -50.04 -53.82 -105.69
CA VAL A 903 -48.71 -53.21 -105.70
C VAL A 903 -48.16 -53.28 -107.12
N ARG A 904 -47.66 -52.16 -107.64
CA ARG A 904 -46.95 -52.09 -108.92
C ARG A 904 -45.61 -51.40 -108.74
N ILE A 905 -44.55 -51.93 -109.35
CA ILE A 905 -43.25 -51.26 -109.41
C ILE A 905 -42.91 -50.96 -110.87
N TYR A 906 -42.49 -49.73 -111.11
CA TYR A 906 -42.13 -49.19 -112.40
C TYR A 906 -40.64 -48.89 -112.45
N ASP A 907 -39.99 -49.17 -113.58
CA ASP A 907 -38.68 -48.59 -113.87
C ASP A 907 -38.80 -47.10 -114.21
N ILE A 908 -37.65 -46.41 -114.38
CA ILE A 908 -37.64 -44.97 -114.69
C ILE A 908 -38.28 -44.60 -116.03
N SER A 909 -38.46 -45.56 -116.95
CA SER A 909 -39.14 -45.32 -118.23
C SER A 909 -40.67 -45.40 -118.11
N GLY A 910 -41.18 -45.77 -116.92
CA GLY A 910 -42.60 -45.95 -116.65
C GLY A 910 -43.12 -47.34 -117.00
N LYS A 911 -42.24 -48.30 -117.33
CA LYS A 911 -42.63 -49.69 -117.59
C LYS A 911 -42.84 -50.43 -116.27
N VAL A 912 -43.97 -51.14 -116.12
CA VAL A 912 -44.23 -52.02 -114.98
C VAL A 912 -43.28 -53.22 -115.04
N ILE A 913 -42.47 -53.40 -113.99
CA ILE A 913 -41.52 -54.51 -113.86
C ILE A 913 -41.95 -55.53 -112.79
N PHE A 914 -42.91 -55.18 -111.93
CA PHE A 914 -43.47 -56.06 -110.91
C PHE A 914 -44.90 -55.68 -110.61
N THR A 915 -45.77 -56.67 -110.44
CA THR A 915 -47.16 -56.48 -109.98
C THR A 915 -47.57 -57.65 -109.11
N THR A 916 -48.19 -57.35 -107.96
CA THR A 916 -48.78 -58.38 -107.09
C THR A 916 -50.00 -57.84 -106.36
N LYS A 917 -50.88 -58.73 -105.93
CA LYS A 917 -51.86 -58.42 -104.88
C LYS A 917 -51.26 -58.77 -103.52
N ALA A 918 -51.54 -57.97 -102.50
CA ALA A 918 -51.05 -58.19 -101.14
C ALA A 918 -52.11 -57.83 -100.09
N ALA A 919 -51.89 -58.29 -98.87
CA ALA A 919 -52.70 -57.86 -97.73
C ALA A 919 -52.39 -56.39 -97.38
N PRO A 920 -53.40 -55.60 -96.97
CA PRO A 920 -53.27 -54.18 -96.64
C PRO A 920 -52.61 -53.98 -95.27
N ILE A 921 -51.31 -54.29 -95.13
CA ILE A 921 -50.56 -54.17 -93.88
C ILE A 921 -49.67 -52.92 -93.87
N MET A 922 -49.54 -52.29 -92.69
CA MET A 922 -48.84 -51.01 -92.50
C MET A 922 -47.37 -51.03 -92.95
N TYR A 923 -46.69 -52.18 -92.83
CA TYR A 923 -45.34 -52.39 -93.35
C TYR A 923 -45.37 -53.59 -94.29
N LEU A 924 -45.44 -53.31 -95.59
CA LEU A 924 -45.56 -54.33 -96.61
C LEU A 924 -44.17 -54.77 -97.10
N PRO A 925 -43.74 -56.02 -96.86
CA PRO A 925 -42.48 -56.52 -97.38
C PRO A 925 -42.57 -56.78 -98.89
N ILE A 926 -41.56 -56.34 -99.63
CA ILE A 926 -41.40 -56.57 -101.07
C ILE A 926 -40.07 -57.25 -101.34
N ASP A 927 -40.08 -58.32 -102.13
CA ASP A 927 -38.89 -59.00 -102.63
C ASP A 927 -38.47 -58.36 -103.97
N CYS A 928 -37.23 -57.88 -104.01
CA CYS A 928 -36.62 -57.22 -105.17
C CYS A 928 -35.38 -57.98 -105.68
N SER A 929 -35.20 -59.24 -105.30
CA SER A 929 -34.05 -60.07 -105.73
C SER A 929 -33.89 -60.17 -107.25
N ALA A 930 -34.99 -60.07 -108.00
CA ALA A 930 -34.98 -60.12 -109.47
C ALA A 930 -34.76 -58.76 -110.16
N PHE A 931 -34.68 -57.65 -109.40
CA PHE A 931 -34.54 -56.31 -109.97
C PHE A 931 -33.05 -55.91 -110.06
N LYS A 932 -32.66 -55.24 -111.14
CA LYS A 932 -31.30 -54.70 -111.27
C LYS A 932 -31.14 -53.42 -110.43
N PRO A 933 -29.95 -53.07 -109.94
CA PRO A 933 -29.73 -51.76 -109.30
C PRO A 933 -30.17 -50.60 -110.22
N GLY A 934 -30.86 -49.62 -109.65
CA GLY A 934 -31.49 -48.53 -110.39
C GLY A 934 -32.54 -47.78 -109.58
N MET A 935 -33.13 -46.75 -110.18
CA MET A 935 -34.26 -46.02 -109.58
C MET A 935 -35.59 -46.62 -110.02
N TYR A 936 -36.52 -46.73 -109.07
CA TYR A 936 -37.83 -47.32 -109.27
C TYR A 936 -38.92 -46.47 -108.60
N VAL A 937 -40.16 -46.63 -109.07
CA VAL A 937 -41.35 -46.08 -108.44
C VAL A 937 -42.22 -47.24 -107.99
N ILE A 938 -42.57 -47.31 -106.71
CA ILE A 938 -43.61 -48.21 -106.21
C ILE A 938 -44.93 -47.46 -106.13
N ALA A 939 -46.02 -48.10 -106.57
CA ALA A 939 -47.39 -47.65 -106.44
C ALA A 939 -48.20 -48.68 -105.67
N ILE A 940 -49.04 -48.23 -104.74
CA ILE A 940 -49.99 -49.08 -104.03
C ILE A 940 -51.39 -48.49 -104.20
N GLU A 941 -52.31 -49.36 -104.62
CA GLU A 941 -53.71 -49.04 -104.89
C GLU A 941 -54.61 -49.90 -103.98
N GLY A 942 -55.47 -49.25 -103.21
CA GLY A 942 -56.41 -49.86 -102.29
C GLY A 942 -57.66 -49.00 -102.14
N GLY A 943 -58.85 -49.59 -102.29
CA GLY A 943 -60.10 -48.83 -102.33
C GLY A 943 -60.15 -47.89 -103.54
N SER A 944 -60.37 -46.60 -103.31
CA SER A 944 -60.36 -45.54 -104.34
C SER A 944 -59.03 -44.78 -104.45
N LYS A 945 -58.05 -45.13 -103.59
CA LYS A 945 -56.80 -44.39 -103.41
C LYS A 945 -55.62 -45.10 -104.06
N THR A 946 -54.71 -44.30 -104.63
CA THR A 946 -53.39 -44.75 -105.06
C THR A 946 -52.31 -43.85 -104.46
N GLN A 947 -51.24 -44.43 -103.94
CA GLN A 947 -50.06 -43.71 -103.45
C GLN A 947 -48.80 -44.20 -104.15
N HIS A 948 -47.84 -43.29 -104.35
CA HIS A 948 -46.58 -43.56 -105.06
C HIS A 948 -45.37 -43.11 -104.24
N SER A 949 -44.28 -43.87 -104.31
CA SER A 949 -43.00 -43.51 -103.69
C SER A 949 -41.84 -43.91 -104.60
N LYS A 950 -40.82 -43.06 -104.68
CA LYS A 950 -39.58 -43.34 -105.40
C LYS A 950 -38.60 -44.04 -104.48
N PHE A 951 -37.92 -45.07 -104.97
CA PHE A 951 -36.81 -45.69 -104.25
C PHE A 951 -35.64 -46.03 -105.17
N ILE A 952 -34.45 -46.04 -104.59
CA ILE A 952 -33.20 -46.40 -105.24
C ILE A 952 -32.82 -47.80 -104.76
N LEU A 953 -32.68 -48.75 -105.67
CA LEU A 953 -32.08 -50.06 -105.37
C LEU A 953 -30.59 -50.00 -105.75
N GLN A 954 -29.71 -50.29 -104.79
CA GLN A 954 -28.25 -50.25 -104.96
C GLN A 954 -27.63 -51.64 -105.05
#